data_AF-A0A521GB39-F1
#
_entry.id   AF-A0A521GB39-F1
#
_cell.length_a   1.000
_cell.length_b   1.000
_cell.length_c   1.000
_cell.angle_alpha   90.00
_cell.angle_beta   90.00
_cell.angle_gamma   90.00
#
_symmetry.space_group_name_H-M   'P 1'
#
loop_
_entity.id
_entity.type
_entity.pdbx_description
1 polymer ?
#
loop_
_entity_poly.entity_id
_entity_poly.type
_entity_poly.pdbx_seq_one_letter_code
_entity_poly.pdbx_strand_id
1 'polypeptide(L)'
;MNKQMACWLLIVGIPLFGQAQSTNSPTRLTVKPAQTHQTIEGFGSCIIDFTDAPAFYADSAMYDRIVQDLGLTMLRMSIPQELEAVNDDNDPNHFAWENFNMHFMERRMRFAQALKKRGVTRFIAATWSPPEFTKTHRATVQGGHLRADMYAEYAENMAAFIIAAKQNWGIDIGSISIQNELLFIEPYKSCIYNPQQVREAVRALMRKFKREGITTQIHLPEDMMFSGRMLNNIGPTMADPETRHFRGHFATHRQEELVGVQKWHEATKQYNRQTWMTETSGHDQTWPGALKMANDMHDYLVGGNMSAWLYWQIAEPHSVFALMDSTRTSPKYAAAKHFYRYIRPGAVRVETESTNPDVRVSAFRHDTDGTLTMVLINRGDTEQTVQLGVNGPDAPATYAVFRSSATEECLPAGTFSPNGPTLLLPPRSIITLVGQGKPDALTKRNEWPEAWKSTYSGKIGTFSVPDKGEGFGINVVSERYNMTALRAEIGKGNLNKTLPNGWTALHSALLGGNYEAAETLLAAGADVNRPANDGWTPLHMAASTFVGRAEHDNSKTERSKYDLFRLVMDRKPDLNARTRDGWTPLHAAVANAHSAWRQPENHALDRIRDLLRAGSNLEATDHNGRTPLHWAAWQGYSKFTDALNVSDAVVQVLIDARANLNAVDNTGRTPLHYAAEMGYDPIVAALVRAGASQTIRDKAGKTPGQLAQANQLTGTVAALQTGKTVSSKPQKTPSETGTGKLGKELVQAAWKGNLKLVSELLAQQADVFYRDSDGFRAIDRARDNGHRAIVTLLQEAEKETK
;
A
#
# COMPACT_ATOMS: atom_id res chain seq x y z
N MET A 1 11.48 -5.19 65.78
CA MET A 1 11.62 -4.24 66.91
C MET A 1 11.12 -2.88 66.43
N ASN A 2 10.08 -2.35 67.10
CA ASN A 2 9.74 -0.93 67.38
C ASN A 2 10.58 0.16 66.71
N LYS A 3 10.11 1.32 66.23
CA LYS A 3 8.92 2.19 66.44
C LYS A 3 9.02 3.28 65.33
N GLN A 4 7.95 3.62 64.60
CA GLN A 4 7.07 4.80 64.76
C GLN A 4 7.65 6.20 64.43
N MET A 5 6.82 7.01 63.73
CA MET A 5 6.81 8.48 63.50
C MET A 5 7.71 9.02 62.36
N ALA A 6 7.36 10.06 61.59
CA ALA A 6 6.11 10.77 61.26
C ALA A 6 6.43 11.76 60.11
N CYS A 7 5.39 12.16 59.36
CA CYS A 7 5.23 13.19 58.31
C CYS A 7 6.32 14.26 58.11
N TRP A 8 6.54 14.69 56.85
CA TRP A 8 6.45 16.09 56.41
C TRP A 8 6.19 16.20 54.89
N LEU A 9 5.20 17.01 54.51
CA LEU A 9 5.04 17.56 53.16
C LEU A 9 6.27 18.39 52.80
N LEU A 10 6.79 18.24 51.59
CA LEU A 10 7.62 19.25 50.93
C LEU A 10 7.04 19.53 49.54
N ILE A 11 6.15 20.53 49.53
CA ILE A 11 5.90 21.37 48.37
C ILE A 11 7.20 22.14 48.11
N VAL A 12 7.90 21.83 47.03
CA VAL A 12 8.96 22.69 46.51
C VAL A 12 8.57 23.08 45.10
N GLY A 13 7.96 24.26 44.97
CA GLY A 13 7.95 24.99 43.73
C GLY A 13 9.39 25.37 43.39
N ILE A 14 9.91 24.83 42.30
CA ILE A 14 11.18 25.26 41.74
C ILE A 14 10.90 26.53 40.91
N PRO A 15 11.50 27.68 41.24
CA PRO A 15 11.37 28.87 40.41
C PRO A 15 12.14 28.67 39.10
N LEU A 16 11.43 28.73 37.97
CA LEU A 16 11.98 28.84 36.62
C LEU A 16 12.54 30.24 36.37
N PHE A 17 13.62 30.64 37.05
CA PHE A 17 14.38 31.83 36.66
C PHE A 17 15.86 31.66 36.98
N GLY A 18 16.59 31.08 36.03
CA GLY A 18 18.04 31.22 35.94
C GLY A 18 18.38 32.16 34.79
N GLN A 19 18.81 33.39 35.10
CA GLN A 19 19.51 34.23 34.13
C GLN A 19 20.92 33.65 33.94
N ALA A 20 21.07 32.74 32.99
CA ALA A 20 22.37 32.46 32.39
C ALA A 20 22.48 33.31 31.12
N GLN A 21 23.37 34.31 31.13
CA GLN A 21 23.76 35.05 29.93
C GLN A 21 24.50 34.07 28.98
N SER A 22 23.74 33.44 28.08
CA SER A 22 24.26 32.80 26.89
C SER A 22 24.71 33.89 25.91
N THR A 23 25.97 33.81 25.47
CA THR A 23 26.58 34.68 24.46
C THR A 23 26.04 34.45 23.04
N ASN A 24 25.05 33.57 22.85
CA ASN A 24 24.37 33.37 21.58
C ASN A 24 23.03 34.12 21.55
N SER A 25 22.81 34.87 20.46
CA SER A 25 21.51 35.51 20.19
C SER A 25 20.39 34.46 20.21
N PRO A 26 19.21 34.78 20.76
CA PRO A 26 18.12 33.81 20.86
C PRO A 26 17.67 33.35 19.47
N THR A 27 17.27 32.08 19.35
CA THR A 27 16.61 31.56 18.15
C THR A 27 15.30 32.32 17.95
N ARG A 28 15.14 33.00 16.82
CA ARG A 28 13.91 33.74 16.51
C ARG A 28 12.98 32.85 15.71
N LEU A 29 11.74 32.72 16.21
CA LEU A 29 10.65 32.08 15.51
C LEU A 29 9.64 33.14 15.08
N THR A 30 9.29 33.18 13.81
CA THR A 30 8.29 34.12 13.26
C THR A 30 7.07 33.35 12.80
N VAL A 31 5.88 33.79 13.20
CA VAL A 31 4.60 33.25 12.75
C VAL A 31 3.81 34.35 12.05
N LYS A 32 3.25 34.04 10.88
CA LYS A 32 2.49 34.98 10.05
C LYS A 32 1.06 34.47 9.83
N PRO A 33 0.13 34.64 10.80
CA PRO A 33 -1.22 34.06 10.74
C PRO A 33 -2.08 34.44 9.52
N ALA A 34 -1.76 35.54 8.83
CA ALA A 34 -2.44 35.97 7.61
C ALA A 34 -2.00 35.20 6.35
N GLN A 35 -0.83 34.56 6.36
CA GLN A 35 -0.32 33.75 5.25
C GLN A 35 -0.69 32.28 5.50
N THR A 36 -1.66 31.78 4.74
CA THR A 36 -2.27 30.46 4.96
C THR A 36 -1.87 29.46 3.89
N HIS A 37 -1.90 28.18 4.27
CA HIS A 37 -1.62 27.04 3.40
C HIS A 37 -2.80 26.08 3.37
N GLN A 38 -2.60 24.79 3.59
CA GLN A 38 -3.64 23.78 3.61
C GLN A 38 -4.50 23.80 4.88
N THR A 39 -5.71 23.28 4.76
CA THR A 39 -6.59 22.94 5.89
C THR A 39 -6.29 21.53 6.37
N ILE A 40 -6.17 21.35 7.68
CA ILE A 40 -5.96 20.06 8.31
C ILE A 40 -7.29 19.29 8.39
N GLU A 41 -7.29 18.08 7.85
CA GLU A 41 -8.44 17.18 7.81
C GLU A 41 -8.46 16.21 8.99
N GLY A 42 -7.29 15.91 9.56
CA GLY A 42 -7.20 15.24 10.85
C GLY A 42 -5.96 14.39 11.04
N PHE A 43 -5.99 13.65 12.14
CA PHE A 43 -4.95 12.75 12.59
C PHE A 43 -5.57 11.42 13.03
N GLY A 44 -4.96 10.33 12.58
CA GLY A 44 -5.56 9.01 12.69
C GLY A 44 -4.59 7.87 12.91
N SER A 45 -5.18 6.70 13.03
CA SER A 45 -4.43 5.45 12.97
C SER A 45 -5.26 4.39 12.25
N CYS A 46 -4.62 3.29 11.85
CA CYS A 46 -5.28 2.13 11.29
C CYS A 46 -5.50 1.05 12.37
N ILE A 47 -6.49 0.20 12.11
CA ILE A 47 -6.63 -1.07 12.80
C ILE A 47 -6.78 -2.15 11.74
N ILE A 48 -5.85 -3.10 11.78
CA ILE A 48 -5.85 -4.28 10.92
C ILE A 48 -6.40 -5.49 11.64
N ASP A 49 -6.83 -6.44 10.83
CA ASP A 49 -7.51 -7.70 11.10
C ASP A 49 -8.01 -8.05 12.52
N PHE A 50 -9.30 -8.37 12.57
CA PHE A 50 -10.05 -8.60 13.81
C PHE A 50 -10.44 -10.06 14.05
N THR A 51 -9.94 -11.02 13.26
CA THR A 51 -10.22 -12.44 13.53
C THR A 51 -9.67 -12.84 14.90
N ASP A 52 -8.49 -12.33 15.28
CA ASP A 52 -7.82 -12.62 16.56
C ASP A 52 -7.35 -11.35 17.32
N ALA A 53 -8.07 -10.22 17.24
CA ALA A 53 -7.55 -9.00 17.87
C ALA A 53 -7.43 -9.15 19.41
N PRO A 54 -6.35 -8.63 20.00
CA PRO A 54 -6.06 -8.79 21.42
C PRO A 54 -7.21 -8.38 22.36
N ALA A 55 -7.30 -9.04 23.52
CA ALA A 55 -8.35 -8.80 24.51
C ALA A 55 -8.43 -7.34 24.98
N PHE A 56 -7.34 -6.59 24.92
CA PHE A 56 -7.32 -5.18 25.31
C PHE A 56 -8.17 -4.27 24.42
N TYR A 57 -8.53 -4.67 23.20
CA TYR A 57 -9.49 -3.91 22.39
C TYR A 57 -10.92 -3.95 22.96
N ALA A 58 -11.19 -4.75 23.99
CA ALA A 58 -12.45 -4.69 24.74
C ALA A 58 -12.43 -3.66 25.90
N ASP A 59 -11.27 -3.08 26.23
CA ASP A 59 -11.14 -2.15 27.35
C ASP A 59 -11.66 -0.74 26.98
N SER A 60 -12.77 -0.33 27.59
CA SER A 60 -13.35 1.01 27.40
C SER A 60 -12.37 2.14 27.70
N ALA A 61 -11.48 1.97 28.69
CA ALA A 61 -10.51 3.00 29.07
C ALA A 61 -9.48 3.28 27.97
N MET A 62 -9.20 2.28 27.12
CA MET A 62 -8.37 2.47 25.93
C MET A 62 -9.02 3.45 24.95
N TYR A 63 -10.33 3.32 24.71
CA TYR A 63 -11.07 4.21 23.81
C TYR A 63 -11.09 5.65 24.31
N ASP A 64 -11.31 5.83 25.62
CA ASP A 64 -11.26 7.17 26.22
C ASP A 64 -9.86 7.77 26.11
N ARG A 65 -8.80 6.97 26.32
CA ARG A 65 -7.41 7.39 26.14
C ARG A 65 -7.14 7.84 24.70
N ILE A 66 -7.42 7.01 23.69
CA ILE A 66 -7.07 7.33 22.31
C ILE A 66 -7.92 8.47 21.72
N VAL A 67 -9.15 8.67 22.19
CA VAL A 67 -10.01 9.76 21.66
C VAL A 67 -9.89 11.03 22.49
N GLN A 68 -10.08 10.94 23.81
CA GLN A 68 -10.19 12.12 24.67
C GLN A 68 -8.82 12.66 25.08
N ASP A 69 -7.85 11.78 25.35
CA ASP A 69 -6.51 12.17 25.77
C ASP A 69 -5.58 12.44 24.57
N LEU A 70 -5.42 11.46 23.68
CA LEU A 70 -4.59 11.61 22.46
C LEU A 70 -5.21 12.58 21.47
N GLY A 71 -6.53 12.56 21.30
CA GLY A 71 -7.22 13.40 20.32
C GLY A 71 -7.38 12.78 18.93
N LEU A 72 -7.46 11.45 18.81
CA LEU A 72 -7.71 10.78 17.52
C LEU A 72 -8.97 11.35 16.83
N THR A 73 -8.91 11.59 15.52
CA THR A 73 -10.03 12.16 14.72
C THR A 73 -10.39 11.32 13.50
N MET A 74 -9.49 10.42 13.09
CA MET A 74 -9.67 9.58 11.92
C MET A 74 -9.37 8.11 12.28
N LEU A 75 -10.17 7.19 11.75
CA LEU A 75 -9.93 5.75 11.81
C LEU A 75 -9.82 5.21 10.39
N ARG A 76 -8.69 4.56 10.07
CA ARG A 76 -8.54 3.72 8.89
C ARG A 76 -8.84 2.26 9.26
N MET A 77 -9.59 1.56 8.42
CA MET A 77 -9.95 0.16 8.61
C MET A 77 -9.82 -0.63 7.31
N SER A 78 -9.64 -1.93 7.41
CA SER A 78 -9.66 -2.83 6.25
C SER A 78 -11.09 -3.10 5.78
N ILE A 79 -11.29 -3.08 4.46
CA ILE A 79 -12.44 -3.74 3.82
C ILE A 79 -12.15 -5.25 3.83
N PRO A 80 -12.97 -6.09 4.50
CA PRO A 80 -12.71 -7.52 4.55
C PRO A 80 -13.08 -8.17 3.23
N GLN A 81 -12.13 -8.87 2.62
CA GLN A 81 -12.36 -9.61 1.38
C GLN A 81 -13.40 -10.72 1.54
N GLU A 82 -13.59 -11.22 2.77
CA GLU A 82 -14.52 -12.29 3.11
C GLU A 82 -15.95 -11.78 3.25
N LEU A 83 -16.16 -10.45 3.19
CA LEU A 83 -17.50 -9.86 3.05
C LEU A 83 -18.25 -10.52 1.89
N GLU A 84 -17.53 -10.88 0.84
CA GLU A 84 -18.08 -11.58 -0.32
C GLU A 84 -17.01 -12.58 -0.80
N ALA A 85 -16.90 -13.73 -0.12
CA ALA A 85 -15.85 -14.69 -0.42
C ALA A 85 -16.01 -15.37 -1.79
N VAL A 86 -17.22 -15.37 -2.33
CA VAL A 86 -17.59 -15.94 -3.62
C VAL A 86 -18.50 -14.94 -4.32
N ASN A 87 -18.39 -14.84 -5.65
CA ASN A 87 -19.32 -14.03 -6.44
C ASN A 87 -20.75 -14.48 -6.15
N ASP A 88 -21.63 -13.52 -5.87
CA ASP A 88 -22.96 -13.74 -5.35
C ASP A 88 -23.94 -14.20 -6.45
N ASP A 89 -24.09 -13.43 -7.53
CA ASP A 89 -24.99 -13.73 -8.66
C ASP A 89 -24.49 -13.31 -10.06
N ASN A 90 -23.31 -12.69 -10.12
CA ASN A 90 -22.66 -12.22 -11.34
C ASN A 90 -23.45 -11.08 -12.05
N ASP A 91 -24.29 -10.35 -11.32
CA ASP A 91 -24.88 -9.06 -11.72
C ASP A 91 -24.38 -7.92 -10.80
N PRO A 92 -23.43 -7.09 -11.26
CA PRO A 92 -22.81 -6.05 -10.44
C PRO A 92 -23.74 -4.86 -10.09
N ASN A 93 -25.02 -4.96 -10.46
CA ASN A 93 -26.06 -3.98 -10.17
C ASN A 93 -27.12 -4.52 -9.21
N HIS A 94 -27.00 -5.77 -8.77
CA HIS A 94 -27.91 -6.38 -7.82
C HIS A 94 -27.13 -6.87 -6.60
N PHE A 95 -27.36 -6.23 -5.44
CA PHE A 95 -26.78 -6.69 -4.20
C PHE A 95 -27.57 -7.89 -3.67
N ALA A 96 -27.08 -9.12 -3.88
CA ALA A 96 -27.66 -10.32 -3.27
C ALA A 96 -27.23 -10.44 -1.81
N TRP A 97 -27.75 -9.54 -0.96
CA TRP A 97 -27.34 -9.33 0.44
C TRP A 97 -27.28 -10.60 1.30
N GLU A 98 -28.07 -11.62 0.99
CA GLU A 98 -28.04 -12.94 1.64
C GLU A 98 -26.70 -13.69 1.46
N ASN A 99 -25.94 -13.37 0.42
CA ASN A 99 -24.63 -13.96 0.12
C ASN A 99 -23.47 -13.16 0.75
N PHE A 100 -23.74 -11.94 1.25
CA PHE A 100 -22.75 -11.11 1.92
C PHE A 100 -22.58 -11.52 3.39
N ASN A 101 -21.33 -11.77 3.80
CA ASN A 101 -21.01 -12.19 5.15
C ASN A 101 -20.70 -10.99 6.08
N MET A 102 -21.77 -10.46 6.67
CA MET A 102 -21.72 -9.32 7.58
C MET A 102 -20.91 -9.56 8.88
N HIS A 103 -20.65 -10.82 9.24
CA HIS A 103 -19.85 -11.16 10.42
C HIS A 103 -18.46 -10.52 10.36
N PHE A 104 -17.84 -10.46 9.17
CA PHE A 104 -16.52 -9.89 8.98
C PHE A 104 -16.48 -8.35 9.15
N MET A 105 -17.63 -7.68 9.09
CA MET A 105 -17.75 -6.24 9.35
C MET A 105 -18.01 -5.93 10.83
N GLU A 106 -18.76 -6.79 11.53
CA GLU A 106 -19.35 -6.47 12.82
C GLU A 106 -18.34 -5.93 13.85
N ARG A 107 -17.21 -6.63 14.04
CA ARG A 107 -16.20 -6.23 15.04
C ARG A 107 -15.56 -4.88 14.71
N ARG A 108 -15.22 -4.66 13.43
CA ARG A 108 -14.68 -3.38 12.91
C ARG A 108 -15.66 -2.24 13.15
N MET A 109 -16.95 -2.48 12.89
CA MET A 109 -17.99 -1.47 13.01
C MET A 109 -18.33 -1.15 14.46
N ARG A 110 -18.34 -2.13 15.37
CA ARG A 110 -18.50 -1.88 16.81
C ARG A 110 -17.36 -1.01 17.36
N PHE A 111 -16.13 -1.27 16.91
CA PHE A 111 -14.98 -0.43 17.25
C PHE A 111 -15.16 1.00 16.71
N ALA A 112 -15.57 1.14 15.45
CA ALA A 112 -15.86 2.43 14.84
C ALA A 112 -16.98 3.19 15.57
N GLN A 113 -18.06 2.53 15.99
CA GLN A 113 -19.14 3.12 16.78
C GLN A 113 -18.66 3.62 18.14
N ALA A 114 -17.79 2.85 18.81
CA ALA A 114 -17.22 3.25 20.09
C ALA A 114 -16.36 4.52 19.98
N LEU A 115 -15.62 4.67 18.86
CA LEU A 115 -14.89 5.90 18.55
C LEU A 115 -15.81 7.05 18.11
N LYS A 116 -16.82 6.77 17.27
CA LYS A 116 -17.82 7.76 16.83
C LYS A 116 -18.52 8.40 18.02
N LYS A 117 -18.95 7.59 18.99
CA LYS A 117 -19.57 8.04 20.25
C LYS A 117 -18.68 8.98 21.06
N ARG A 118 -17.36 8.92 20.87
CA ARG A 118 -16.36 9.73 21.58
C ARG A 118 -15.86 10.93 20.77
N GLY A 119 -16.37 11.14 19.55
CA GLY A 119 -16.07 12.31 18.73
C GLY A 119 -15.10 12.07 17.58
N VAL A 120 -14.81 10.81 17.20
CA VAL A 120 -14.15 10.51 15.92
C VAL A 120 -15.15 10.70 14.78
N THR A 121 -14.79 11.52 13.79
CA THR A 121 -15.73 11.99 12.74
C THR A 121 -15.39 11.47 11.35
N ARG A 122 -14.19 10.90 11.13
CA ARG A 122 -13.75 10.43 9.82
C ARG A 122 -13.40 8.95 9.84
N PHE A 123 -14.10 8.18 9.01
CA PHE A 123 -13.87 6.75 8.81
C PHE A 123 -13.41 6.51 7.38
N ILE A 124 -12.27 5.84 7.25
CA ILE A 124 -11.59 5.55 5.99
C ILE A 124 -11.54 4.03 5.87
N ALA A 125 -11.88 3.48 4.70
CA ALA A 125 -11.74 2.05 4.46
C ALA A 125 -10.75 1.78 3.33
N ALA A 126 -9.82 0.86 3.53
CA ALA A 126 -8.81 0.50 2.53
C ALA A 126 -8.89 -0.98 2.20
N THR A 127 -8.79 -1.29 0.92
CA THR A 127 -8.68 -2.67 0.46
C THR A 127 -7.20 -3.08 0.46
N TRP A 128 -6.82 -4.06 1.28
CA TRP A 128 -5.51 -4.72 1.11
C TRP A 128 -5.51 -5.70 -0.05
N SER A 129 -6.67 -6.27 -0.34
CA SER A 129 -6.84 -7.20 -1.43
C SER A 129 -8.32 -7.31 -1.79
N PRO A 130 -8.68 -7.24 -3.08
CA PRO A 130 -10.03 -7.56 -3.52
C PRO A 130 -10.45 -8.99 -3.12
N PRO A 131 -11.75 -9.32 -3.11
CA PRO A 131 -12.22 -10.69 -2.94
C PRO A 131 -11.55 -11.67 -3.88
N GLU A 132 -11.32 -12.90 -3.43
CA GLU A 132 -10.53 -13.90 -4.17
C GLU A 132 -11.04 -14.09 -5.59
N PHE A 133 -12.35 -14.24 -5.75
CA PHE A 133 -12.96 -14.47 -7.05
C PHE A 133 -12.72 -13.34 -8.06
N THR A 134 -12.49 -12.10 -7.59
CA THR A 134 -12.23 -10.96 -8.46
C THR A 134 -10.79 -10.93 -8.99
N LYS A 135 -9.89 -11.74 -8.42
CA LYS A 135 -8.46 -11.69 -8.73
C LYS A 135 -8.03 -12.73 -9.75
N THR A 136 -7.03 -12.41 -10.56
CA THR A 136 -6.50 -13.28 -11.63
C THR A 136 -5.99 -14.60 -11.06
N HIS A 137 -5.44 -14.54 -9.86
CA HIS A 137 -4.97 -15.68 -9.13
C HIS A 137 -5.83 -15.80 -7.87
N ARG A 138 -7.16 -15.77 -7.92
CA ARG A 138 -8.07 -16.42 -6.93
C ARG A 138 -7.59 -16.62 -5.48
N ALA A 139 -7.02 -15.59 -4.90
CA ALA A 139 -6.39 -15.62 -3.59
C ALA A 139 -6.18 -14.18 -3.15
N THR A 140 -6.48 -13.93 -1.90
CA THR A 140 -6.36 -12.57 -1.35
C THR A 140 -4.95 -12.20 -0.96
N VAL A 141 -4.03 -13.15 -0.92
CA VAL A 141 -2.65 -12.92 -0.56
C VAL A 141 -1.72 -12.99 -1.78
N GLN A 142 -0.52 -12.42 -1.60
CA GLN A 142 0.64 -12.56 -2.48
C GLN A 142 0.36 -12.08 -3.91
N GLY A 143 -0.11 -10.84 -3.96
CA GLY A 143 -0.24 -10.05 -5.16
C GLY A 143 -1.36 -10.50 -6.08
N GLY A 144 -0.99 -10.77 -7.34
CA GLY A 144 -1.86 -10.91 -8.51
C GLY A 144 -2.77 -9.71 -8.75
N HIS A 145 -3.57 -9.75 -9.81
CA HIS A 145 -4.24 -8.55 -10.31
C HIS A 145 -5.75 -8.64 -10.15
N LEU A 146 -6.41 -7.50 -10.02
CA LEU A 146 -7.86 -7.44 -10.20
C LEU A 146 -8.19 -7.78 -11.67
N ARG A 147 -9.11 -8.72 -11.91
CA ARG A 147 -9.47 -9.16 -13.27
C ARG A 147 -10.28 -8.09 -14.01
N ALA A 148 -10.08 -8.02 -15.32
CA ALA A 148 -10.77 -7.05 -16.18
C ALA A 148 -12.30 -7.19 -16.20
N ASP A 149 -12.79 -8.43 -16.18
CA ASP A 149 -14.22 -8.74 -16.09
C ASP A 149 -14.82 -8.46 -14.72
N MET A 150 -14.00 -8.26 -13.68
CA MET A 150 -14.46 -8.19 -12.30
C MET A 150 -14.33 -6.80 -11.69
N TYR A 151 -14.04 -5.76 -12.48
CA TYR A 151 -14.00 -4.38 -11.97
C TYR A 151 -15.36 -3.91 -11.44
N ALA A 152 -16.45 -4.32 -12.10
CA ALA A 152 -17.80 -3.95 -11.68
C ALA A 152 -18.22 -4.66 -10.38
N GLU A 153 -17.94 -5.96 -10.29
CA GLU A 153 -18.10 -6.78 -9.07
C GLU A 153 -17.26 -6.24 -7.91
N TYR A 154 -16.01 -5.86 -8.17
CA TYR A 154 -15.17 -5.23 -7.16
C TYR A 154 -15.75 -3.89 -6.67
N ALA A 155 -16.28 -3.08 -7.59
CA ALA A 155 -16.94 -1.83 -7.24
C ALA A 155 -18.23 -2.06 -6.43
N GLU A 156 -18.96 -3.15 -6.72
CA GLU A 156 -20.08 -3.61 -5.91
C GLU A 156 -19.66 -4.00 -4.51
N ASN A 157 -18.62 -4.83 -4.36
CA ASN A 157 -18.12 -5.22 -3.04
C ASN A 157 -17.79 -4.01 -2.16
N MET A 158 -17.11 -3.00 -2.73
CA MET A 158 -16.81 -1.75 -2.03
C MET A 158 -18.07 -0.93 -1.72
N ALA A 159 -19.03 -0.85 -2.66
CA ALA A 159 -20.30 -0.16 -2.44
C ALA A 159 -21.14 -0.86 -1.35
N ALA A 160 -21.18 -2.19 -1.36
CA ALA A 160 -21.86 -3.01 -0.36
C ALA A 160 -21.28 -2.76 1.04
N PHE A 161 -19.94 -2.71 1.17
CA PHE A 161 -19.29 -2.35 2.43
C PHE A 161 -19.73 -0.96 2.93
N ILE A 162 -19.75 0.06 2.05
CA ILE A 162 -20.14 1.43 2.40
C ILE A 162 -21.61 1.49 2.84
N ILE A 163 -22.50 0.88 2.05
CA ILE A 163 -23.94 0.85 2.29
C ILE A 163 -24.22 0.11 3.61
N ALA A 164 -23.66 -1.09 3.79
CA ALA A 164 -23.86 -1.88 5.00
C ALA A 164 -23.29 -1.19 6.25
N ALA A 165 -22.10 -0.58 6.17
CA ALA A 165 -21.52 0.18 7.28
C ALA A 165 -22.48 1.27 7.79
N LYS A 166 -23.09 1.99 6.86
CA LYS A 166 -24.04 3.05 7.15
C LYS A 166 -25.38 2.52 7.65
N GLN A 167 -25.97 1.54 6.96
CA GLN A 167 -27.30 1.04 7.28
C GLN A 167 -27.34 0.26 8.59
N ASN A 168 -26.35 -0.59 8.85
CA ASN A 168 -26.38 -1.52 9.98
C ASN A 168 -25.71 -0.93 11.24
N TRP A 169 -24.75 -0.02 11.07
CA TRP A 169 -23.97 0.53 12.19
C TRP A 169 -23.98 2.05 12.27
N GLY A 170 -24.60 2.75 11.33
CA GLY A 170 -24.61 4.21 11.32
C GLY A 170 -23.22 4.80 11.13
N ILE A 171 -22.31 4.11 10.44
CA ILE A 171 -20.95 4.58 10.17
C ILE A 171 -20.87 5.08 8.73
N ASP A 172 -20.65 6.38 8.56
CA ASP A 172 -20.43 7.00 7.26
C ASP A 172 -18.97 6.83 6.85
N ILE A 173 -18.71 5.99 5.86
CA ILE A 173 -17.38 5.83 5.27
C ILE A 173 -17.12 7.04 4.36
N GLY A 174 -16.28 7.96 4.84
CA GLY A 174 -16.02 9.24 4.18
C GLY A 174 -15.07 9.11 2.99
N SER A 175 -14.14 8.17 3.05
CA SER A 175 -13.22 7.88 1.96
C SER A 175 -12.80 6.40 1.90
N ILE A 176 -12.41 5.97 0.71
CA ILE A 176 -11.86 4.65 0.44
C ILE A 176 -10.54 4.70 -0.31
N SER A 177 -9.65 3.75 -0.04
CA SER A 177 -8.54 3.43 -0.94
C SER A 177 -8.90 2.22 -1.79
N ILE A 178 -8.61 2.30 -3.09
CA ILE A 178 -8.87 1.21 -4.02
C ILE A 178 -7.96 -0.01 -3.79
N GLN A 179 -6.78 0.20 -3.21
CA GLN A 179 -5.80 -0.85 -2.96
C GLN A 179 -4.65 -0.28 -2.11
N ASN A 180 -4.24 -1.02 -1.08
CA ASN A 180 -3.02 -0.76 -0.31
C ASN A 180 -1.79 -1.23 -1.09
N GLU A 181 -0.82 -0.36 -1.29
CA GLU A 181 0.51 -0.64 -1.84
C GLU A 181 0.46 -1.46 -3.14
N LEU A 182 0.16 -0.75 -4.23
CA LEU A 182 -0.17 -1.29 -5.55
C LEU A 182 0.85 -2.25 -6.19
N LEU A 183 2.05 -2.41 -5.63
CA LEU A 183 3.09 -3.29 -6.15
C LEU A 183 3.52 -4.39 -5.17
N PHE A 184 2.92 -4.44 -4.00
CA PHE A 184 3.32 -5.35 -2.93
C PHE A 184 2.84 -6.77 -3.26
N ILE A 185 3.73 -7.74 -3.06
CA ILE A 185 3.48 -9.16 -3.24
C ILE A 185 3.89 -9.82 -1.95
N GLU A 186 2.94 -9.86 -1.04
CA GLU A 186 3.22 -10.15 0.36
C GLU A 186 2.59 -11.48 0.76
N PRO A 187 3.15 -12.22 1.73
CA PRO A 187 2.50 -13.42 2.26
C PRO A 187 1.12 -13.13 2.88
N TYR A 188 0.83 -11.86 3.16
CA TYR A 188 -0.49 -11.35 3.58
C TYR A 188 -1.26 -10.68 2.43
N LYS A 189 -2.43 -10.14 2.77
CA LYS A 189 -3.41 -9.56 1.84
C LYS A 189 -2.74 -8.50 0.97
N SER A 190 -2.70 -8.73 -0.35
CA SER A 190 -2.03 -7.85 -1.31
C SER A 190 -2.59 -8.05 -2.72
N CYS A 191 -2.61 -7.00 -3.53
CA CYS A 191 -2.98 -7.04 -4.94
C CYS A 191 -2.15 -6.02 -5.72
N ILE A 192 -1.68 -6.44 -6.89
CA ILE A 192 -0.90 -5.62 -7.80
C ILE A 192 -1.85 -4.89 -8.74
N TYR A 193 -1.57 -3.62 -8.98
CA TYR A 193 -2.20 -2.82 -10.02
C TYR A 193 -1.12 -2.15 -10.85
N ASN A 194 -1.25 -2.24 -12.16
CA ASN A 194 -0.57 -1.31 -13.04
C ASN A 194 -1.39 0.00 -13.20
N PRO A 195 -0.78 1.07 -13.74
CA PRO A 195 -1.45 2.37 -13.90
C PRO A 195 -2.79 2.35 -14.65
N GLN A 196 -2.93 1.50 -15.66
CA GLN A 196 -4.16 1.35 -16.44
C GLN A 196 -5.24 0.62 -15.63
N GLN A 197 -4.86 -0.40 -14.86
CA GLN A 197 -5.78 -1.10 -13.96
C GLN A 197 -6.27 -0.18 -12.83
N VAL A 198 -5.42 0.73 -12.34
CA VAL A 198 -5.83 1.80 -11.40
C VAL A 198 -6.94 2.63 -12.04
N ARG A 199 -6.73 3.13 -13.28
CA ARG A 199 -7.74 3.90 -14.02
C ARG A 199 -9.06 3.14 -14.16
N GLU A 200 -9.02 1.87 -14.57
CA GLU A 200 -10.23 1.06 -14.75
C GLU A 200 -10.99 0.79 -13.44
N ALA A 201 -10.29 0.49 -12.35
CA ALA A 201 -10.90 0.32 -11.04
C ALA A 201 -11.56 1.62 -10.55
N VAL A 202 -10.89 2.77 -10.73
CA VAL A 202 -11.45 4.08 -10.43
C VAL A 202 -12.70 4.36 -11.26
N ARG A 203 -12.67 4.04 -12.57
CA ARG A 203 -13.83 4.20 -13.46
C ARG A 203 -15.02 3.37 -12.99
N ALA A 204 -14.81 2.11 -12.67
CA ALA A 204 -15.86 1.23 -12.18
C ALA A 204 -16.47 1.75 -10.87
N LEU A 205 -15.64 2.18 -9.92
CA LEU A 205 -16.08 2.79 -8.67
C LEU A 205 -16.87 4.08 -8.90
N MET A 206 -16.37 5.01 -9.72
CA MET A 206 -17.08 6.25 -10.02
C MET A 206 -18.47 5.99 -10.60
N ARG A 207 -18.58 5.02 -11.51
CA ARG A 207 -19.86 4.65 -12.12
C ARG A 207 -20.80 3.98 -11.12
N LYS A 208 -20.32 3.02 -10.30
CA LYS A 208 -21.14 2.38 -9.26
C LYS A 208 -21.59 3.41 -8.22
N PHE A 209 -20.68 4.24 -7.71
CA PHE A 209 -21.01 5.25 -6.71
C PHE A 209 -22.03 6.27 -7.21
N LYS A 210 -21.92 6.70 -8.48
CA LYS A 210 -22.92 7.56 -9.09
C LYS A 210 -24.30 6.89 -9.17
N ARG A 211 -24.37 5.61 -9.55
CA ARG A 211 -25.64 4.86 -9.62
C ARG A 211 -26.29 4.72 -8.24
N GLU A 212 -25.49 4.39 -7.23
CA GLU A 212 -25.98 4.14 -5.86
C GLU A 212 -26.12 5.43 -5.01
N GLY A 213 -25.80 6.60 -5.56
CA GLY A 213 -25.82 7.87 -4.81
C GLY A 213 -24.76 7.97 -3.70
N ILE A 214 -23.68 7.18 -3.80
CA ILE A 214 -22.55 7.19 -2.86
C ILE A 214 -21.65 8.38 -3.16
N THR A 215 -21.20 9.04 -2.10
CA THR A 215 -20.39 10.27 -2.16
C THR A 215 -19.03 10.13 -1.49
N THR A 216 -18.73 8.93 -0.99
CA THR A 216 -17.44 8.54 -0.45
C THR A 216 -16.32 8.91 -1.43
N GLN A 217 -15.26 9.53 -0.90
CA GLN A 217 -14.10 9.93 -1.68
C GLN A 217 -13.23 8.72 -2.04
N ILE A 218 -12.54 8.76 -3.17
CA ILE A 218 -11.58 7.75 -3.61
C ILE A 218 -10.16 8.31 -3.44
N HIS A 219 -9.28 7.55 -2.80
CA HIS A 219 -7.87 7.89 -2.57
C HIS A 219 -6.95 7.05 -3.44
N LEU A 220 -5.92 7.70 -3.99
CA LEU A 220 -4.94 7.10 -4.90
C LEU A 220 -3.54 7.68 -4.65
N PRO A 221 -2.45 6.94 -4.89
CA PRO A 221 -2.40 5.50 -5.10
C PRO A 221 -2.29 4.67 -3.81
N GLU A 222 -2.09 5.28 -2.63
CA GLU A 222 -1.82 4.56 -1.37
C GLU A 222 -0.64 3.59 -1.49
N ASP A 223 0.48 4.09 -2.01
CA ASP A 223 1.73 3.35 -2.22
C ASP A 223 2.89 4.04 -1.48
N MET A 224 4.02 3.33 -1.36
CA MET A 224 5.28 3.88 -0.83
C MET A 224 5.78 5.02 -1.73
N MET A 225 6.25 6.11 -1.11
CA MET A 225 6.52 7.36 -1.82
C MET A 225 7.83 7.32 -2.63
N PHE A 226 7.78 6.64 -3.77
CA PHE A 226 8.74 6.81 -4.86
C PHE A 226 8.08 7.72 -5.89
N SER A 227 8.32 9.05 -5.82
CA SER A 227 7.50 10.04 -6.53
C SER A 227 7.29 9.74 -8.02
N GLY A 228 8.32 9.25 -8.73
CA GLY A 228 8.20 8.83 -10.14
C GLY A 228 7.23 7.66 -10.35
N ARG A 229 7.24 6.66 -9.47
CA ARG A 229 6.31 5.51 -9.48
C ARG A 229 4.89 5.96 -9.18
N MET A 230 4.69 6.76 -8.13
CA MET A 230 3.37 7.23 -7.76
C MET A 230 2.74 8.08 -8.88
N LEU A 231 3.52 8.96 -9.50
CA LEU A 231 3.09 9.74 -10.66
C LEU A 231 2.72 8.84 -11.84
N ASN A 232 3.49 7.76 -12.08
CA ASN A 232 3.15 6.77 -13.09
C ASN A 232 1.80 6.10 -12.80
N ASN A 233 1.54 5.70 -11.56
CA ASN A 233 0.29 5.05 -11.16
C ASN A 233 -0.95 5.96 -11.28
N ILE A 234 -0.83 7.26 -11.03
CA ILE A 234 -1.95 8.21 -11.18
C ILE A 234 -2.08 8.76 -12.61
N GLY A 235 -1.02 8.73 -13.41
CA GLY A 235 -0.95 9.37 -14.72
C GLY A 235 -2.12 9.02 -15.66
N PRO A 236 -2.39 7.74 -15.94
CA PRO A 236 -3.51 7.34 -16.80
C PRO A 236 -4.88 7.74 -16.25
N THR A 237 -5.05 7.77 -14.93
CA THR A 237 -6.29 8.26 -14.29
C THR A 237 -6.46 9.75 -14.53
N MET A 238 -5.39 10.54 -14.42
CA MET A 238 -5.43 11.98 -14.63
C MET A 238 -5.50 12.40 -16.10
N ALA A 239 -5.00 11.57 -17.02
CA ALA A 239 -5.07 11.79 -18.46
C ALA A 239 -6.45 11.46 -19.05
N ASP A 240 -7.20 10.57 -18.41
CA ASP A 240 -8.50 10.10 -18.90
C ASP A 240 -9.62 11.13 -18.65
N PRO A 241 -10.43 11.49 -19.67
CA PRO A 241 -11.47 12.52 -19.53
C PRO A 241 -12.56 12.20 -18.49
N GLU A 242 -12.85 10.93 -18.22
CA GLU A 242 -13.83 10.51 -17.23
C GLU A 242 -13.22 10.48 -15.82
N THR A 243 -12.13 9.73 -15.66
CA THR A 243 -11.61 9.40 -14.32
C THR A 243 -10.80 10.52 -13.67
N ARG A 244 -10.25 11.49 -14.42
CA ARG A 244 -9.54 12.66 -13.87
C ARG A 244 -10.40 13.50 -12.91
N HIS A 245 -11.72 13.37 -13.02
CA HIS A 245 -12.71 14.05 -12.21
C HIS A 245 -13.16 13.26 -10.97
N PHE A 246 -12.48 12.16 -10.61
CA PHE A 246 -12.80 11.42 -9.39
C PHE A 246 -12.82 12.34 -8.17
N ARG A 247 -13.74 12.09 -7.23
CA ARG A 247 -13.84 12.86 -5.99
C ARG A 247 -12.88 12.27 -4.96
N GLY A 248 -11.89 13.04 -4.49
CA GLY A 248 -10.98 12.60 -3.43
C GLY A 248 -9.59 13.19 -3.53
N HIS A 249 -8.68 12.59 -2.75
CA HIS A 249 -7.35 13.10 -2.47
C HIS A 249 -6.27 12.18 -3.00
N PHE A 250 -5.07 12.72 -3.16
CA PHE A 250 -3.90 11.88 -3.32
C PHE A 250 -3.42 11.39 -1.96
N ALA A 251 -2.98 10.14 -1.90
CA ALA A 251 -2.59 9.48 -0.68
C ALA A 251 -1.31 8.67 -0.88
N THR A 252 -0.44 8.71 0.12
CA THR A 252 0.90 8.09 0.09
C THR A 252 1.20 7.44 1.42
N HIS A 253 2.18 6.52 1.42
CA HIS A 253 2.85 5.97 2.60
C HIS A 253 4.17 6.72 2.88
N ARG A 254 4.86 6.33 3.96
CA ARG A 254 6.06 7.03 4.47
C ARG A 254 7.25 6.98 3.49
N GLN A 255 8.00 8.08 3.49
CA GLN A 255 9.34 8.30 2.97
C GLN A 255 10.25 8.76 4.09
N GLU A 256 11.50 8.31 4.04
CA GLU A 256 12.51 8.60 5.06
C GLU A 256 13.02 10.04 5.00
N GLU A 257 12.92 10.70 3.84
CA GLU A 257 13.49 12.03 3.61
C GLU A 257 12.46 13.06 3.11
N LEU A 258 12.57 14.28 3.64
CA LEU A 258 11.76 15.44 3.26
C LEU A 258 11.81 15.76 1.76
N VAL A 259 12.94 15.52 1.07
CA VAL A 259 13.07 15.86 -0.35
C VAL A 259 12.05 15.13 -1.23
N GLY A 260 11.71 13.89 -0.89
CA GLY A 260 10.71 13.12 -1.64
C GLY A 260 9.29 13.58 -1.36
N VAL A 261 9.01 13.97 -0.11
CA VAL A 261 7.77 14.63 0.31
C VAL A 261 7.53 15.91 -0.50
N GLN A 262 8.56 16.76 -0.65
CA GLN A 262 8.49 18.00 -1.42
C GLN A 262 8.33 17.75 -2.92
N LYS A 263 9.07 16.78 -3.49
CA LYS A 263 8.92 16.38 -4.91
C LYS A 263 7.50 15.92 -5.21
N TRP A 264 6.89 15.16 -4.30
CA TRP A 264 5.50 14.73 -4.43
C TRP A 264 4.53 15.91 -4.41
N HIS A 265 4.68 16.83 -3.46
CA HIS A 265 3.86 18.03 -3.40
C HIS A 265 3.95 18.85 -4.70
N GLU A 266 5.18 19.13 -5.16
CA GLU A 266 5.42 19.90 -6.38
C GLU A 266 4.81 19.25 -7.63
N ALA A 267 4.93 17.92 -7.76
CA ALA A 267 4.41 17.21 -8.92
C ALA A 267 2.87 17.12 -8.96
N THR A 268 2.22 17.19 -7.78
CA THR A 268 0.76 17.04 -7.65
C THR A 268 0.00 18.36 -7.53
N LYS A 269 0.67 19.48 -7.24
CA LYS A 269 0.02 20.79 -7.06
C LYS A 269 -0.84 21.22 -8.27
N GLN A 270 -0.43 20.85 -9.48
CA GLN A 270 -1.15 21.16 -10.72
C GLN A 270 -2.58 20.60 -10.77
N TYR A 271 -2.85 19.53 -10.00
CA TYR A 271 -4.16 18.89 -9.97
C TYR A 271 -5.14 19.55 -8.99
N ASN A 272 -4.67 20.53 -8.20
CA ASN A 272 -5.48 21.25 -7.21
C ASN A 272 -6.25 20.32 -6.25
N ARG A 273 -5.54 19.32 -5.69
CA ARG A 273 -6.07 18.35 -4.72
C ARG A 273 -5.18 18.34 -3.48
N GLN A 274 -5.79 18.10 -2.32
CA GLN A 274 -4.99 17.83 -1.12
C GLN A 274 -4.31 16.46 -1.21
N THR A 275 -3.26 16.33 -0.41
CA THR A 275 -2.46 15.12 -0.21
C THR A 275 -2.57 14.65 1.23
N TRP A 276 -2.69 13.35 1.42
CA TRP A 276 -2.78 12.71 2.74
C TRP A 276 -1.62 11.73 2.94
N MET A 277 -1.10 11.71 4.16
CA MET A 277 -0.20 10.66 4.64
C MET A 277 -1.09 9.58 5.27
N THR A 278 -1.31 8.46 4.60
CA THR A 278 -2.32 7.46 4.99
C THR A 278 -1.78 6.23 5.74
N GLU A 279 -0.45 6.06 5.76
CA GLU A 279 0.22 5.02 6.53
C GLU A 279 1.71 5.32 6.80
N THR A 280 2.11 5.21 8.08
CA THR A 280 3.51 5.29 8.51
C THR A 280 3.75 4.47 9.77
N SER A 281 4.94 3.90 9.92
CA SER A 281 5.28 2.99 11.02
C SER A 281 6.81 2.92 11.21
N GLY A 282 7.31 1.91 11.95
CA GLY A 282 8.75 1.61 12.02
C GLY A 282 9.58 2.60 12.83
N HIS A 283 8.94 3.37 13.70
CA HIS A 283 9.66 4.24 14.64
C HIS A 283 9.83 3.51 15.97
N ASP A 284 11.03 3.57 16.55
CA ASP A 284 11.33 2.94 17.84
C ASP A 284 10.39 3.43 18.95
N GLN A 285 10.11 2.56 19.91
CA GLN A 285 9.33 2.89 21.13
C GLN A 285 10.13 3.72 22.16
N THR A 286 11.22 4.35 21.72
CA THR A 286 12.09 5.18 22.54
C THR A 286 11.83 6.67 22.26
N TRP A 287 12.28 7.55 23.15
CA TRP A 287 12.15 8.99 22.93
C TRP A 287 12.84 9.48 21.63
N PRO A 288 14.05 9.02 21.25
CA PRO A 288 14.63 9.32 19.93
C PRO A 288 13.74 8.90 18.76
N GLY A 289 13.12 7.71 18.81
CA GLY A 289 12.17 7.25 17.79
C GLY A 289 10.92 8.12 17.71
N ALA A 290 10.37 8.52 18.86
CA ALA A 290 9.24 9.44 18.95
C ALA A 290 9.57 10.85 18.44
N LEU A 291 10.76 11.37 18.73
CA LEU A 291 11.24 12.64 18.20
C LEU A 291 11.42 12.57 16.69
N LYS A 292 11.93 11.45 16.14
CA LYS A 292 11.97 11.22 14.69
C LYS A 292 10.56 11.25 14.09
N MET A 293 9.58 10.61 14.74
CA MET A 293 8.20 10.63 14.28
C MET A 293 7.62 12.05 14.26
N ALA A 294 7.85 12.85 15.30
CA ALA A 294 7.40 14.25 15.32
C ALA A 294 8.06 15.11 14.23
N ASN A 295 9.32 14.82 13.90
CA ASN A 295 10.00 15.46 12.78
C ASN A 295 9.38 15.09 11.44
N ASP A 296 9.07 13.80 11.22
CA ASP A 296 8.36 13.37 10.03
C ASP A 296 6.97 14.05 9.97
N MET A 297 6.22 14.12 11.08
CA MET A 297 4.93 14.84 11.11
C MET A 297 5.09 16.31 10.66
N HIS A 298 6.12 17.00 11.14
CA HIS A 298 6.43 18.35 10.67
C HIS A 298 6.76 18.38 9.17
N ASP A 299 7.60 17.47 8.68
CA ASP A 299 8.01 17.43 7.27
C ASP A 299 6.81 17.21 6.33
N TYR A 300 5.85 16.38 6.73
CA TYR A 300 4.66 16.11 5.91
C TYR A 300 3.67 17.26 5.94
N LEU A 301 3.41 17.83 7.12
CA LEU A 301 2.47 18.95 7.26
C LEU A 301 3.04 20.25 6.69
N VAL A 302 4.30 20.57 6.94
CA VAL A 302 4.91 21.84 6.50
C VAL A 302 5.56 21.68 5.13
N GLY A 303 6.47 20.71 4.98
CA GLY A 303 7.23 20.51 3.75
C GLY A 303 6.45 19.86 2.61
N GLY A 304 5.51 18.97 2.94
CA GLY A 304 4.64 18.27 1.99
C GLY A 304 3.28 18.91 1.76
N ASN A 305 2.96 19.96 2.52
CA ASN A 305 1.66 20.61 2.51
C ASN A 305 0.48 19.62 2.70
N MET A 306 0.71 18.53 3.45
CA MET A 306 -0.27 17.46 3.61
C MET A 306 -1.35 17.84 4.61
N SER A 307 -2.56 17.34 4.36
CA SER A 307 -3.75 17.70 5.13
C SER A 307 -4.14 16.64 6.17
N ALA A 308 -3.56 15.45 6.13
CA ALA A 308 -3.81 14.40 7.12
C ALA A 308 -2.57 13.55 7.40
N TRP A 309 -2.54 12.93 8.58
CA TRP A 309 -1.52 11.97 9.00
C TRP A 309 -2.14 10.77 9.71
N LEU A 310 -1.82 9.57 9.23
CA LEU A 310 -2.28 8.31 9.80
C LEU A 310 -1.12 7.39 10.14
N TYR A 311 -0.99 7.04 11.41
CA TYR A 311 -0.02 6.02 11.85
C TYR A 311 -0.57 4.60 11.66
N TRP A 312 0.27 3.61 11.43
CA TRP A 312 -0.17 2.26 11.10
C TRP A 312 -1.05 1.64 12.18
N GLN A 313 -0.54 1.16 13.31
CA GLN A 313 -1.40 0.63 14.37
C GLN A 313 -1.55 1.60 15.54
N ILE A 314 -2.74 1.61 16.14
CA ILE A 314 -2.96 2.37 17.38
C ILE A 314 -2.24 1.70 18.55
N ALA A 315 -2.32 0.37 18.64
CA ALA A 315 -1.80 -0.42 19.76
C ALA A 315 -1.45 -1.85 19.32
N GLU A 316 -0.26 -2.31 19.70
CA GLU A 316 0.20 -3.68 19.48
C GLU A 316 1.29 -4.03 20.52
N PRO A 317 1.34 -5.27 21.05
CA PRO A 317 2.35 -5.65 22.04
C PRO A 317 3.78 -5.56 21.48
N HIS A 318 4.66 -4.81 22.16
CA HIS A 318 6.10 -4.72 21.86
C HIS A 318 6.46 -4.39 20.39
N SER A 319 5.60 -3.64 19.71
CA SER A 319 5.72 -3.41 18.26
C SER A 319 6.26 -2.02 17.93
N VAL A 320 7.19 -1.92 16.98
CA VAL A 320 7.61 -0.63 16.39
C VAL A 320 6.55 -0.05 15.44
N PHE A 321 5.51 -0.83 15.12
CA PHE A 321 4.48 -0.46 14.17
C PHE A 321 3.24 0.19 14.81
N ALA A 322 3.18 0.27 16.15
CA ALA A 322 2.06 0.85 16.89
C ALA A 322 2.42 2.12 17.67
N LEU A 323 1.44 3.02 17.87
CA LEU A 323 1.60 4.19 18.74
C LEU A 323 1.66 3.82 20.23
N MET A 324 0.95 2.77 20.64
CA MET A 324 0.87 2.29 22.02
C MET A 324 1.40 0.87 22.14
N ASP A 325 1.92 0.53 23.32
CA ASP A 325 2.26 -0.86 23.67
C ASP A 325 1.08 -1.48 24.43
N SER A 326 0.26 -2.23 23.71
CA SER A 326 -1.04 -2.72 24.20
C SER A 326 -1.90 -1.55 24.72
N THR A 327 -2.28 -1.51 26.01
CA THR A 327 -3.03 -0.39 26.60
C THR A 327 -2.15 0.76 27.09
N ARG A 328 -0.82 0.59 27.14
CA ARG A 328 0.10 1.56 27.75
C ARG A 328 0.47 2.66 26.76
N THR A 329 0.57 3.89 27.26
CA THR A 329 1.17 4.99 26.50
C THR A 329 2.64 4.71 26.23
N SER A 330 3.18 5.37 25.21
CA SER A 330 4.57 5.28 24.81
C SER A 330 5.14 6.68 24.54
N PRO A 331 6.45 6.83 24.38
CA PRO A 331 7.04 8.06 23.86
C PRO A 331 6.41 8.52 22.53
N LYS A 332 6.04 7.60 21.63
CA LYS A 332 5.36 7.93 20.37
C LYS A 332 3.96 8.47 20.62
N TYR A 333 3.22 7.91 21.57
CA TYR A 333 1.92 8.43 21.98
C TYR A 333 2.04 9.89 22.48
N ALA A 334 3.03 10.18 23.33
CA ALA A 334 3.26 11.54 23.83
C ALA A 334 3.62 12.51 22.70
N ALA A 335 4.50 12.11 21.77
CA ALA A 335 4.86 12.90 20.60
C ALA A 335 3.65 13.15 19.66
N ALA A 336 2.82 12.13 19.39
CA ALA A 336 1.62 12.27 18.58
C ALA A 336 0.60 13.23 19.22
N LYS A 337 0.44 13.19 20.55
CA LYS A 337 -0.49 14.04 21.29
C LYS A 337 -0.26 15.54 21.08
N HIS A 338 1.01 15.97 20.90
CA HIS A 338 1.34 17.36 20.57
C HIS A 338 0.64 17.87 19.30
N PHE A 339 0.33 16.97 18.37
CA PHE A 339 -0.38 17.28 17.13
C PHE A 339 -1.87 16.91 17.23
N TYR A 340 -2.18 15.65 17.55
CA TYR A 340 -3.54 15.08 17.49
C TYR A 340 -4.51 15.81 18.42
N ARG A 341 -4.06 16.19 19.63
CA ARG A 341 -4.92 16.79 20.64
C ARG A 341 -5.22 18.25 20.36
N TYR A 342 -4.22 18.99 19.89
CA TYR A 342 -4.25 20.45 19.85
C TYR A 342 -4.55 20.99 18.44
N ILE A 343 -4.21 20.24 17.40
CA ILE A 343 -4.56 20.57 16.01
C ILE A 343 -5.82 19.76 15.65
N ARG A 344 -6.91 20.44 15.30
CA ARG A 344 -8.23 19.83 15.11
C ARG A 344 -8.66 19.97 13.65
N PRO A 345 -9.54 19.09 13.14
CA PRO A 345 -10.05 19.19 11.78
C PRO A 345 -10.62 20.60 11.51
N GLY A 346 -10.27 21.16 10.36
CA GLY A 346 -10.61 22.54 9.98
C GLY A 346 -9.55 23.59 10.36
N ALA A 347 -8.53 23.24 11.15
CA ALA A 347 -7.41 24.15 11.40
C ALA A 347 -6.66 24.47 10.11
N VAL A 348 -6.26 25.72 9.92
CA VAL A 348 -5.52 26.18 8.74
C VAL A 348 -4.05 26.34 9.12
N ARG A 349 -3.14 25.70 8.38
CA ARG A 349 -1.71 25.89 8.58
C ARG A 349 -1.34 27.31 8.15
N VAL A 350 -0.54 28.00 8.98
CA VAL A 350 -0.03 29.33 8.68
C VAL A 350 1.48 29.33 8.47
N GLU A 351 2.01 30.36 7.82
CA GLU A 351 3.43 30.49 7.51
C GLU A 351 4.27 30.68 8.78
N THR A 352 5.44 30.03 8.79
CA THR A 352 6.34 30.00 9.95
C THR A 352 7.79 29.96 9.52
N GLU A 353 8.65 30.71 10.20
CA GLU A 353 10.09 30.78 9.93
C GLU A 353 10.89 30.58 11.23
N SER A 354 12.02 29.88 11.12
CA SER A 354 12.99 29.72 12.21
C SER A 354 14.36 30.18 11.73
N THR A 355 15.08 30.94 12.55
CA THR A 355 16.47 31.32 12.27
C THR A 355 17.47 30.19 12.60
N ASN A 356 17.02 29.12 13.24
CA ASN A 356 17.85 27.97 13.59
C ASN A 356 17.28 26.70 12.94
N PRO A 357 18.01 26.04 12.03
CA PRO A 357 17.51 24.83 11.36
C PRO A 357 17.22 23.67 12.31
N ASP A 358 17.83 23.64 13.50
CA ASP A 358 17.60 22.59 14.51
C ASP A 358 16.36 22.81 15.37
N VAL A 359 15.76 24.00 15.29
CA VAL A 359 14.48 24.32 15.91
C VAL A 359 13.42 24.45 14.84
N ARG A 360 12.49 23.50 14.82
CA ARG A 360 11.34 23.50 13.90
C ARG A 360 10.13 24.12 14.59
N VAL A 361 9.33 24.83 13.80
CA VAL A 361 8.06 25.44 14.23
C VAL A 361 6.98 25.15 13.20
N SER A 362 5.82 24.73 13.67
CA SER A 362 4.61 24.61 12.85
C SER A 362 3.46 25.28 13.57
N ALA A 363 2.62 26.03 12.86
CA ALA A 363 1.55 26.83 13.45
C ALA A 363 0.23 26.63 12.71
N PHE A 364 -0.86 26.59 13.47
CA PHE A 364 -2.19 26.27 13.00
C PHE A 364 -3.21 27.20 13.63
N ARG A 365 -3.98 27.90 12.80
CA ARG A 365 -5.06 28.79 13.19
C ARG A 365 -6.37 28.01 13.16
N HIS A 366 -7.11 28.05 14.24
CA HIS A 366 -8.40 27.38 14.37
C HIS A 366 -9.50 28.42 14.23
N ASP A 367 -10.03 28.60 13.03
CA ASP A 367 -11.01 29.67 12.75
C ASP A 367 -12.32 29.51 13.52
N THR A 368 -12.64 28.28 13.94
CA THR A 368 -13.85 27.96 14.71
C THR A 368 -13.85 28.59 16.10
N ASP A 369 -12.69 28.77 16.74
CA ASP A 369 -12.58 29.37 18.07
C ASP A 369 -11.54 30.49 18.17
N GLY A 370 -10.89 30.80 17.05
CA GLY A 370 -9.88 31.85 16.92
C GLY A 370 -8.59 31.60 17.70
N THR A 371 -8.28 30.34 18.06
CA THR A 371 -7.01 30.01 18.71
C THR A 371 -5.88 29.78 17.71
N LEU A 372 -4.64 30.02 18.17
CA LEU A 372 -3.42 29.73 17.45
C LEU A 372 -2.63 28.67 18.22
N THR A 373 -2.42 27.51 17.59
CA THR A 373 -1.64 26.40 18.14
C THR A 373 -0.29 26.34 17.45
N MET A 374 0.79 26.19 18.20
CA MET A 374 2.14 26.03 17.66
C MET A 374 2.79 24.78 18.23
N VAL A 375 3.45 23.98 17.39
CA VAL A 375 4.29 22.86 17.81
C VAL A 375 5.73 23.19 17.47
N LEU A 376 6.57 23.22 18.50
CA LEU A 376 8.00 23.52 18.44
C LEU A 376 8.79 22.25 18.73
N ILE A 377 9.81 21.96 17.91
CA ILE A 377 10.65 20.77 18.06
C ILE A 377 12.11 21.22 18.12
N ASN A 378 12.79 20.96 19.24
CA ASN A 378 14.24 21.07 19.33
C ASN A 378 14.85 19.71 18.98
N ARG A 379 15.56 19.64 17.85
CA ARG A 379 16.22 18.41 17.39
C ARG A 379 17.64 18.28 17.94
N GLY A 380 18.21 19.38 18.41
CA GLY A 380 19.58 19.45 18.88
C GLY A 380 19.74 18.88 20.29
N ASP A 381 20.99 18.57 20.62
CA ASP A 381 21.38 18.04 21.94
C ASP A 381 21.65 19.14 22.97
N THR A 382 21.41 20.40 22.63
CA THR A 382 21.56 21.56 23.52
C THR A 382 20.24 22.30 23.72
N GLU A 383 20.08 22.92 24.89
CA GLU A 383 18.96 23.81 25.17
C GLU A 383 18.99 25.04 24.24
N GLN A 384 17.82 25.46 23.77
CA GLN A 384 17.66 26.61 22.89
C GLN A 384 16.82 27.69 23.57
N THR A 385 17.36 28.91 23.61
CA THR A 385 16.59 30.09 24.02
C THR A 385 15.83 30.64 22.82
N VAL A 386 14.51 30.73 22.91
CA VAL A 386 13.61 31.07 21.81
C VAL A 386 12.91 32.41 22.05
N GLN A 387 12.93 33.27 21.04
CA GLN A 387 12.11 34.48 20.97
C GLN A 387 11.00 34.29 19.92
N LEU A 388 9.74 34.37 20.34
CA LEU A 388 8.57 34.19 19.47
C LEU A 388 8.01 35.54 19.00
N GLY A 389 7.96 35.75 17.69
CA GLY A 389 7.26 36.86 17.06
C GLY A 389 6.00 36.39 16.34
N VAL A 390 4.82 36.88 16.73
CA VAL A 390 3.55 36.62 16.05
C VAL A 390 3.06 37.91 15.42
N ASN A 391 3.04 37.98 14.09
CA ASN A 391 2.70 39.20 13.36
C ASN A 391 1.19 39.26 13.06
N GLY A 392 0.44 40.09 13.78
CA GLY A 392 -0.97 40.37 13.47
C GLY A 392 -1.80 40.75 14.69
N PRO A 393 -2.99 41.34 14.48
CA PRO A 393 -3.85 41.83 15.56
C PRO A 393 -4.46 40.71 16.43
N ASP A 394 -4.54 39.48 15.91
CA ASP A 394 -5.17 38.34 16.58
C ASP A 394 -4.18 37.47 17.38
N ALA A 395 -2.96 37.94 17.64
CA ALA A 395 -1.96 37.20 18.40
C ALA A 395 -2.42 36.98 19.86
N PRO A 396 -2.54 35.73 20.34
CA PRO A 396 -2.85 35.47 21.74
C PRO A 396 -1.84 36.13 22.69
N ALA A 397 -2.35 36.77 23.74
CA ALA A 397 -1.52 37.43 24.75
C ALA A 397 -0.76 36.41 25.61
N THR A 398 -1.35 35.24 25.86
CA THR A 398 -0.76 34.15 26.62
C THR A 398 -1.01 32.80 25.95
N TYR A 399 -0.12 31.86 26.21
CA TYR A 399 -0.17 30.48 25.70
C TYR A 399 -0.05 29.51 26.86
N ALA A 400 -0.90 28.48 26.87
CA ALA A 400 -0.63 27.28 27.68
C ALA A 400 0.52 26.50 27.05
N VAL A 401 1.44 26.02 27.88
CA VAL A 401 2.64 25.28 27.45
C VAL A 401 2.46 23.81 27.79
N PHE A 402 2.71 22.93 26.83
CA PHE A 402 2.76 21.48 27.02
C PHE A 402 4.10 20.96 26.53
N ARG A 403 4.76 20.09 27.30
CA ARG A 403 6.14 19.67 27.01
C ARG A 403 6.29 18.15 27.04
N SER A 404 7.07 17.63 26.09
CA SER A 404 7.61 16.27 26.12
C SER A 404 9.13 16.26 25.95
N SER A 405 9.77 15.34 26.65
CA SER A 405 11.20 15.07 26.63
C SER A 405 11.42 13.60 26.96
N ALA A 406 12.67 13.16 27.16
CA ALA A 406 12.96 11.78 27.57
C ALA A 406 12.30 11.37 28.90
N THR A 407 11.87 12.33 29.72
CA THR A 407 11.28 12.12 31.04
C THR A 407 9.88 12.74 31.20
N GLU A 408 9.33 13.36 30.16
CA GLU A 408 8.05 14.07 30.22
C GLU A 408 7.13 13.65 29.09
N GLU A 409 5.85 13.41 29.40
CA GLU A 409 4.85 12.91 28.45
C GLU A 409 3.72 13.93 28.22
N CYS A 410 4.02 14.96 27.43
CA CYS A 410 3.08 16.02 27.02
C CYS A 410 2.34 16.67 28.21
N LEU A 411 3.09 16.94 29.28
CA LEU A 411 2.55 17.48 30.53
C LEU A 411 2.39 19.00 30.45
N PRO A 412 1.39 19.59 31.14
CA PRO A 412 1.30 21.03 31.31
C PRO A 412 2.56 21.59 31.98
N ALA A 413 3.16 22.61 31.39
CA ALA A 413 4.42 23.23 31.81
C ALA A 413 4.29 24.74 32.08
N GLY A 414 3.08 25.18 32.45
CA GLY A 414 2.78 26.57 32.79
C GLY A 414 2.28 27.40 31.60
N THR A 415 2.50 28.72 31.67
CA THR A 415 2.03 29.70 30.68
C THR A 415 3.19 30.53 30.13
N PHE A 416 3.10 30.90 28.85
CA PHE A 416 4.09 31.72 28.15
C PHE A 416 3.44 32.98 27.55
N SER A 417 4.14 34.11 27.61
CA SER A 417 3.71 35.38 27.01
C SER A 417 4.73 35.84 25.96
N PRO A 418 4.34 36.07 24.69
CA PRO A 418 5.28 36.45 23.63
C PRO A 418 5.99 37.78 23.86
N ASN A 419 5.33 38.70 24.58
CA ASN A 419 5.88 40.01 24.97
C ASN A 419 6.73 39.93 26.26
N GLY A 420 6.95 38.73 26.80
CA GLY A 420 7.70 38.46 28.04
C GLY A 420 9.11 37.92 27.78
N PRO A 421 9.71 37.19 28.75
CA PRO A 421 11.04 36.60 28.61
C PRO A 421 11.06 35.52 27.51
N THR A 422 12.26 35.19 27.02
CA THR A 422 12.47 34.11 26.05
C THR A 422 12.01 32.75 26.58
N LEU A 423 11.46 31.90 25.71
CA LEU A 423 11.08 30.53 26.03
C LEU A 423 12.29 29.61 25.98
N LEU A 424 12.48 28.76 26.99
CA LEU A 424 13.51 27.72 26.97
C LEU A 424 12.96 26.45 26.32
N LEU A 425 13.64 25.97 25.27
CA LEU A 425 13.39 24.70 24.60
C LEU A 425 14.48 23.70 25.01
N PRO A 426 14.18 22.72 25.89
CA PRO A 426 15.16 21.71 26.30
C PRO A 426 15.73 20.93 25.10
N PRO A 427 16.91 20.31 25.23
CA PRO A 427 17.47 19.47 24.18
C PRO A 427 16.51 18.33 23.83
N ARG A 428 16.46 17.97 22.54
CA ARG A 428 15.68 16.84 22.04
C ARG A 428 14.23 16.85 22.56
N SER A 429 13.51 17.97 22.45
CA SER A 429 12.20 18.15 23.09
C SER A 429 11.12 18.58 22.11
N ILE A 430 9.86 18.40 22.53
CA ILE A 430 8.67 18.91 21.82
C ILE A 430 7.89 19.80 22.78
N ILE A 431 7.55 21.01 22.33
CA ILE A 431 6.70 21.93 23.07
C ILE A 431 5.50 22.32 22.21
N THR A 432 4.28 22.21 22.75
CA THR A 432 3.09 22.80 22.14
C THR A 432 2.66 24.04 22.92
N LEU A 433 2.43 25.12 22.19
CA LEU A 433 1.85 26.36 22.70
C LEU A 433 0.41 26.47 22.21
N VAL A 434 -0.54 26.68 23.12
CA VAL A 434 -1.96 26.85 22.79
C VAL A 434 -2.43 28.21 23.27
N GLY A 435 -2.81 29.09 22.32
CA GLY A 435 -3.26 30.45 22.64
C GLY A 435 -4.48 30.48 23.56
N GLN A 436 -4.44 31.29 24.61
CA GLN A 436 -5.51 31.47 25.59
C GLN A 436 -6.29 32.78 25.36
N GLY A 437 -7.51 32.88 25.88
CA GLY A 437 -8.30 34.12 25.87
C GLY A 437 -9.70 34.06 25.24
N LYS A 438 -10.18 32.89 24.79
CA LYS A 438 -11.56 32.69 24.33
C LYS A 438 -12.16 31.45 25.04
N PRO A 439 -13.19 31.60 25.91
CA PRO A 439 -13.71 30.49 26.73
C PRO A 439 -14.33 29.38 25.86
N ASP A 440 -14.19 28.12 26.29
CA ASP A 440 -14.70 26.86 25.68
C ASP A 440 -13.84 26.17 24.58
N ALA A 441 -12.59 26.61 24.40
CA ALA A 441 -11.74 26.30 23.25
C ALA A 441 -11.35 24.82 22.99
N LEU A 442 -11.61 23.84 23.87
CA LEU A 442 -11.28 22.42 23.58
C LEU A 442 -12.51 21.50 23.52
N THR A 443 -13.61 21.86 24.19
CA THR A 443 -14.86 21.07 24.20
C THR A 443 -15.70 21.34 22.95
N LYS A 444 -15.72 22.57 22.42
CA LYS A 444 -16.42 22.93 21.17
C LYS A 444 -15.72 22.45 19.88
N ARG A 445 -14.41 22.15 19.92
CA ARG A 445 -13.62 21.74 18.74
C ARG A 445 -13.87 20.32 18.23
N ASN A 446 -14.67 19.53 18.95
CA ASN A 446 -14.99 18.16 18.55
C ASN A 446 -16.28 18.04 17.73
N GLU A 447 -17.01 19.15 17.54
CA GLU A 447 -18.24 19.19 16.76
C GLU A 447 -17.95 19.67 15.33
N TRP A 448 -18.44 18.90 14.34
CA TRP A 448 -18.34 19.24 12.92
C TRP A 448 -19.68 19.82 12.44
N PRO A 449 -19.71 20.82 11.53
CA PRO A 449 -20.96 21.35 10.97
C PRO A 449 -21.77 20.25 10.26
N GLU A 450 -23.09 20.22 10.50
CA GLU A 450 -24.05 19.12 10.29
C GLU A 450 -24.24 18.49 8.89
N ALA A 451 -23.32 18.61 7.94
CA ALA A 451 -23.49 17.96 6.65
C ALA A 451 -23.24 16.44 6.78
N TRP A 452 -24.21 15.63 6.33
CA TRP A 452 -24.20 14.17 6.19
C TRP A 452 -24.97 13.34 7.24
N LYS A 453 -26.21 13.77 7.58
CA LYS A 453 -27.25 12.84 8.01
C LYS A 453 -27.94 12.29 6.75
N SER A 454 -27.90 10.97 6.50
CA SER A 454 -28.92 10.35 5.63
C SER A 454 -29.88 9.55 6.51
N THR A 455 -31.15 9.72 6.20
CA THR A 455 -32.29 9.05 6.82
C THR A 455 -32.54 7.75 6.10
N TYR A 456 -32.21 6.63 6.72
CA TYR A 456 -32.73 5.33 6.32
C TYR A 456 -33.06 4.52 7.58
N SER A 457 -34.24 3.90 7.59
CA SER A 457 -34.81 3.19 8.74
C SER A 457 -35.19 1.77 8.32
N GLY A 458 -34.33 0.80 8.66
CA GLY A 458 -34.62 -0.62 8.54
C GLY A 458 -33.71 -1.41 9.47
N LYS A 459 -34.28 -2.27 10.34
CA LYS A 459 -33.53 -3.10 11.29
C LYS A 459 -32.83 -4.26 10.56
N ILE A 460 -31.58 -4.55 10.93
CA ILE A 460 -30.87 -5.78 10.52
C ILE A 460 -30.36 -6.53 11.77
N GLY A 461 -30.55 -7.85 11.75
CA GLY A 461 -30.51 -8.78 12.88
C GLY A 461 -29.13 -9.33 13.26
N THR A 462 -29.18 -10.31 14.17
CA THR A 462 -28.07 -10.89 14.93
C THR A 462 -27.41 -12.08 14.23
N PHE A 463 -26.08 -12.08 14.08
CA PHE A 463 -25.32 -13.22 13.56
C PHE A 463 -24.21 -13.64 14.53
N SER A 464 -24.28 -14.89 14.99
CA SER A 464 -23.25 -15.56 15.81
C SER A 464 -22.23 -16.32 14.95
N VAL A 465 -21.04 -16.48 15.53
CA VAL A 465 -19.70 -16.83 14.99
C VAL A 465 -19.56 -18.24 14.37
N PRO A 466 -18.57 -18.49 13.46
CA PRO A 466 -18.49 -19.68 12.58
C PRO A 466 -17.82 -20.94 13.16
N ASP A 467 -18.19 -22.06 12.54
CA ASP A 467 -17.64 -23.42 12.69
C ASP A 467 -16.26 -23.58 12.00
N LYS A 468 -15.31 -24.32 12.61
CA LYS A 468 -13.96 -24.61 12.11
C LYS A 468 -13.85 -26.08 11.68
N GLY A 469 -14.44 -26.41 10.52
CA GLY A 469 -14.72 -27.78 10.05
C GLY A 469 -13.54 -28.77 9.94
N GLU A 470 -13.89 -30.04 9.69
CA GLU A 470 -13.04 -31.25 9.82
C GLU A 470 -11.71 -31.27 9.03
N GLY A 471 -11.57 -30.48 7.95
CA GLY A 471 -10.37 -30.47 7.10
C GLY A 471 -9.25 -29.52 7.57
N PHE A 472 -9.46 -28.72 8.61
CA PHE A 472 -8.53 -27.67 9.02
C PHE A 472 -7.13 -28.18 9.39
N GLY A 473 -7.06 -29.26 10.18
CA GLY A 473 -5.80 -29.79 10.71
C GLY A 473 -4.81 -30.26 9.64
N ILE A 474 -5.26 -31.09 8.68
CA ILE A 474 -4.41 -31.64 7.63
C ILE A 474 -3.91 -30.57 6.64
N ASN A 475 -4.75 -29.56 6.35
CA ASN A 475 -4.39 -28.46 5.46
C ASN A 475 -3.25 -27.61 6.06
N VAL A 476 -3.37 -27.22 7.34
CA VAL A 476 -2.35 -26.42 8.05
C VAL A 476 -0.99 -27.13 8.10
N VAL A 477 -0.95 -28.43 8.40
CA VAL A 477 0.34 -29.15 8.51
C VAL A 477 0.99 -29.45 7.16
N SER A 478 0.18 -29.62 6.11
CA SER A 478 0.68 -29.82 4.74
C SER A 478 1.38 -28.58 4.17
N GLU A 479 0.91 -27.39 4.57
CA GLU A 479 1.50 -26.11 4.20
C GLU A 479 2.84 -25.83 4.94
N ARG A 480 2.94 -26.22 6.23
CA ARG A 480 4.01 -25.78 7.16
C ARG A 480 5.20 -26.75 7.37
N TYR A 481 5.56 -27.57 6.37
CA TYR A 481 6.71 -28.49 6.44
C TYR A 481 6.74 -29.49 7.63
N ASN A 482 5.58 -29.76 8.25
CA ASN A 482 5.51 -30.69 9.39
C ASN A 482 5.18 -32.12 8.94
N MET A 483 6.19 -32.82 8.43
CA MET A 483 6.02 -34.16 7.84
C MET A 483 5.56 -35.23 8.83
N THR A 484 5.90 -35.11 10.12
CA THR A 484 5.44 -36.03 11.16
C THR A 484 3.94 -35.88 11.40
N ALA A 485 3.47 -34.63 11.57
CA ALA A 485 2.04 -34.36 11.75
C ALA A 485 1.24 -34.68 10.49
N LEU A 486 1.78 -34.39 9.30
CA LEU A 486 1.15 -34.74 8.03
C LEU A 486 0.92 -36.24 7.90
N ARG A 487 1.94 -37.07 8.16
CA ARG A 487 1.79 -38.54 8.12
C ARG A 487 0.78 -39.05 9.14
N ALA A 488 0.71 -38.42 10.33
CA ALA A 488 -0.29 -38.76 11.33
C ALA A 488 -1.72 -38.42 10.86
N GLU A 489 -1.93 -37.25 10.24
CA GLU A 489 -3.23 -36.87 9.68
C GLU A 489 -3.66 -37.76 8.50
N ILE A 490 -2.71 -38.18 7.65
CA ILE A 490 -2.97 -39.17 6.59
C ILE A 490 -3.42 -40.51 7.22
N GLY A 491 -2.74 -40.97 8.28
CA GLY A 491 -3.11 -42.19 9.01
C GLY A 491 -4.49 -42.15 9.67
N LYS A 492 -5.01 -40.95 9.98
CA LYS A 492 -6.38 -40.74 10.48
C LYS A 492 -7.45 -40.78 9.37
N GLY A 493 -7.06 -40.92 8.10
CA GLY A 493 -7.97 -40.92 6.95
C GLY A 493 -8.38 -39.52 6.46
N ASN A 494 -7.66 -38.46 6.85
CA ASN A 494 -8.01 -37.08 6.50
C ASN A 494 -7.53 -36.64 5.11
N LEU A 495 -6.90 -37.53 4.33
CA LEU A 495 -6.19 -37.22 3.06
C LEU A 495 -6.96 -36.30 2.10
N ASN A 496 -8.26 -36.54 1.92
CA ASN A 496 -9.11 -35.80 0.98
C ASN A 496 -10.16 -34.92 1.68
N LYS A 497 -10.02 -34.68 2.99
CA LYS A 497 -10.88 -33.73 3.72
C LYS A 497 -10.59 -32.32 3.23
N THR A 498 -11.64 -31.52 3.11
CA THR A 498 -11.55 -30.18 2.55
C THR A 498 -11.80 -29.10 3.60
N LEU A 499 -11.18 -27.94 3.40
CA LEU A 499 -11.61 -26.69 4.03
C LEU A 499 -13.03 -26.30 3.55
N PRO A 500 -13.72 -25.35 4.21
CA PRO A 500 -15.03 -24.87 3.76
C PRO A 500 -15.07 -24.37 2.31
N ASN A 501 -13.95 -23.89 1.77
CA ASN A 501 -13.79 -23.46 0.38
C ASN A 501 -13.47 -24.63 -0.61
N GLY A 502 -13.48 -25.88 -0.13
CA GLY A 502 -13.22 -27.07 -0.96
C GLY A 502 -11.74 -27.44 -1.11
N TRP A 503 -10.81 -26.68 -0.53
CA TRP A 503 -9.37 -26.96 -0.67
C TRP A 503 -8.94 -28.22 0.06
N THR A 504 -8.12 -29.05 -0.60
CA THR A 504 -7.48 -30.24 -0.02
C THR A 504 -6.08 -29.94 0.50
N ALA A 505 -5.52 -30.86 1.29
CA ALA A 505 -4.13 -30.81 1.73
C ALA A 505 -3.12 -30.68 0.57
N LEU A 506 -3.44 -31.22 -0.62
CA LEU A 506 -2.58 -31.07 -1.80
C LEU A 506 -2.56 -29.63 -2.32
N HIS A 507 -3.69 -28.91 -2.29
CA HIS A 507 -3.72 -27.48 -2.59
C HIS A 507 -2.84 -26.70 -1.61
N SER A 508 -2.96 -27.01 -0.31
CA SER A 508 -2.21 -26.36 0.76
C SER A 508 -0.71 -26.67 0.71
N ALA A 509 -0.30 -27.89 0.34
CA ALA A 509 1.12 -28.23 0.14
C ALA A 509 1.73 -27.52 -1.08
N LEU A 510 1.00 -27.47 -2.20
CA LEU A 510 1.42 -26.73 -3.40
C LEU A 510 1.54 -25.24 -3.10
N LEU A 511 0.54 -24.67 -2.40
CA LEU A 511 0.59 -23.30 -1.91
C LEU A 511 1.83 -23.10 -1.03
N GLY A 512 2.06 -23.93 -0.02
CA GLY A 512 3.21 -23.82 0.87
C GLY A 512 4.57 -23.96 0.18
N GLY A 513 4.63 -24.56 -1.01
CA GLY A 513 5.90 -24.89 -1.66
C GLY A 513 6.57 -26.15 -1.17
N ASN A 514 5.80 -26.97 -0.47
CA ASN A 514 6.32 -28.11 0.24
C ASN A 514 6.36 -29.32 -0.69
N TYR A 515 7.47 -29.45 -1.43
CA TYR A 515 7.67 -30.54 -2.40
C TYR A 515 7.52 -31.90 -1.73
N GLU A 516 8.13 -32.08 -0.56
CA GLU A 516 8.09 -33.32 0.19
C GLU A 516 6.66 -33.67 0.65
N ALA A 517 5.87 -32.69 1.10
CA ALA A 517 4.47 -32.92 1.42
C ALA A 517 3.62 -33.22 0.19
N ALA A 518 3.79 -32.48 -0.91
CA ALA A 518 3.07 -32.73 -2.15
C ALA A 518 3.39 -34.13 -2.69
N GLU A 519 4.66 -34.53 -2.68
CA GLU A 519 5.10 -35.87 -3.09
C GLU A 519 4.52 -36.94 -2.17
N THR A 520 4.56 -36.73 -0.84
CA THR A 520 3.99 -37.66 0.14
C THR A 520 2.48 -37.82 -0.02
N LEU A 521 1.75 -36.72 -0.22
CA LEU A 521 0.31 -36.72 -0.45
C LEU A 521 -0.05 -37.46 -1.74
N LEU A 522 0.66 -37.19 -2.83
CA LEU A 522 0.46 -37.88 -4.12
C LEU A 522 0.80 -39.37 -4.02
N ALA A 523 1.88 -39.73 -3.33
CA ALA A 523 2.25 -41.13 -3.09
C ALA A 523 1.23 -41.87 -2.21
N ALA A 524 0.55 -41.15 -1.29
CA ALA A 524 -0.54 -41.67 -0.49
C ALA A 524 -1.89 -41.74 -1.23
N GLY A 525 -1.96 -41.29 -2.49
CA GLY A 525 -3.16 -41.34 -3.32
C GLY A 525 -4.08 -40.12 -3.20
N ALA A 526 -3.54 -38.95 -2.84
CA ALA A 526 -4.30 -37.69 -2.92
C ALA A 526 -4.82 -37.47 -4.36
N ASP A 527 -6.08 -37.06 -4.48
CA ASP A 527 -6.71 -36.84 -5.78
C ASP A 527 -6.16 -35.56 -6.44
N VAL A 528 -5.38 -35.75 -7.50
CA VAL A 528 -4.75 -34.67 -8.29
C VAL A 528 -5.76 -33.86 -9.11
N ASN A 529 -6.99 -34.36 -9.27
CA ASN A 529 -8.07 -33.71 -10.02
C ASN A 529 -9.17 -33.15 -9.11
N ARG A 530 -9.06 -33.27 -7.79
CA ARG A 530 -10.08 -32.80 -6.85
C ARG A 530 -10.27 -31.29 -7.00
N PRO A 531 -11.46 -30.80 -7.42
CA PRO A 531 -11.70 -29.37 -7.48
C PRO A 531 -12.02 -28.80 -6.10
N ALA A 532 -11.51 -27.60 -5.81
CA ALA A 532 -12.04 -26.70 -4.78
C ALA A 532 -13.46 -26.23 -5.16
N ASN A 533 -14.14 -25.49 -4.28
CA ASN A 533 -15.51 -25.08 -4.53
C ASN A 533 -15.63 -24.21 -5.78
N ASP A 534 -14.62 -23.39 -6.07
CA ASP A 534 -14.50 -22.55 -7.26
C ASP A 534 -13.96 -23.30 -8.49
N GLY A 535 -13.77 -24.62 -8.39
CA GLY A 535 -13.31 -25.49 -9.48
C GLY A 535 -11.79 -25.51 -9.68
N TRP A 536 -10.99 -24.85 -8.83
CA TRP A 536 -9.53 -24.96 -8.91
C TRP A 536 -9.07 -26.37 -8.55
N THR A 537 -8.26 -26.96 -9.41
CA THR A 537 -7.62 -28.27 -9.15
C THR A 537 -6.17 -28.08 -8.71
N PRO A 538 -5.52 -29.13 -8.16
CA PRO A 538 -4.08 -29.12 -7.90
C PRO A 538 -3.24 -28.72 -9.11
N LEU A 539 -3.63 -29.09 -10.34
CA LEU A 539 -2.92 -28.63 -11.54
C LEU A 539 -3.09 -27.13 -11.78
N HIS A 540 -4.29 -26.55 -11.58
CA HIS A 540 -4.44 -25.10 -11.65
C HIS A 540 -3.51 -24.41 -10.66
N MET A 541 -3.51 -24.87 -9.40
CA MET A 541 -2.62 -24.38 -8.34
C MET A 541 -1.15 -24.45 -8.78
N ALA A 542 -0.73 -25.61 -9.28
CA ALA A 542 0.64 -25.87 -9.74
C ALA A 542 1.06 -25.01 -10.96
N ALA A 543 0.14 -24.77 -11.89
CA ALA A 543 0.36 -23.97 -13.09
C ALA A 543 0.44 -22.46 -12.80
N SER A 544 -0.11 -22.02 -11.67
CA SER A 544 -0.30 -20.61 -11.33
C SER A 544 0.86 -19.95 -10.57
N THR A 545 0.63 -18.71 -10.12
CA THR A 545 1.54 -17.94 -9.25
C THR A 545 1.61 -18.47 -7.81
N PHE A 546 0.75 -19.41 -7.44
CA PHE A 546 0.50 -19.87 -6.07
C PHE A 546 1.48 -20.90 -5.52
N VAL A 547 2.26 -21.55 -6.38
CA VAL A 547 3.20 -22.57 -5.92
C VAL A 547 4.33 -21.91 -5.11
N GLY A 548 4.69 -22.45 -3.94
CA GLY A 548 5.98 -22.08 -3.34
C GLY A 548 6.01 -20.94 -2.31
N ARG A 549 5.01 -20.79 -1.44
CA ARG A 549 4.62 -19.49 -0.86
C ARG A 549 4.72 -19.31 0.67
N ALA A 550 5.33 -20.23 1.45
CA ALA A 550 5.58 -20.02 2.89
C ALA A 550 7.02 -19.53 3.24
N GLU A 551 7.15 -18.79 4.34
CA GLU A 551 8.26 -17.91 4.80
C GLU A 551 9.66 -18.55 5.07
N HIS A 552 10.07 -19.59 4.35
CA HIS A 552 11.42 -20.14 4.53
C HIS A 552 12.44 -19.55 3.53
N ASP A 553 12.83 -18.29 3.74
CA ASP A 553 14.14 -17.79 3.30
C ASP A 553 15.29 -18.37 4.16
N ASN A 554 15.24 -19.69 4.38
CA ASN A 554 16.33 -20.43 5.01
C ASN A 554 16.37 -21.90 4.57
N SER A 555 15.46 -22.37 3.71
CA SER A 555 15.62 -23.69 3.11
C SER A 555 16.38 -23.56 1.80
N LYS A 556 17.59 -24.12 1.77
CA LYS A 556 18.23 -24.63 0.57
C LYS A 556 17.36 -25.73 -0.06
N THR A 557 16.13 -25.44 -0.47
CA THR A 557 15.32 -26.40 -1.24
C THR A 557 15.91 -26.45 -2.63
N GLU A 558 16.53 -27.57 -2.98
CA GLU A 558 17.07 -27.84 -4.32
C GLU A 558 15.98 -27.82 -5.41
N ARG A 559 14.68 -27.85 -5.03
CA ARG A 559 13.53 -27.96 -5.93
C ARG A 559 12.81 -26.62 -6.11
N SER A 560 12.53 -26.28 -7.36
CA SER A 560 11.85 -25.06 -7.81
C SER A 560 10.33 -25.21 -7.88
N LYS A 561 9.60 -24.09 -8.04
CA LYS A 561 8.15 -24.08 -8.34
C LYS A 561 7.80 -24.86 -9.61
N TYR A 562 8.74 -24.88 -10.56
CA TYR A 562 8.59 -25.66 -11.77
C TYR A 562 8.67 -27.16 -11.46
N ASP A 563 9.54 -27.59 -10.55
CA ASP A 563 9.59 -28.99 -10.11
C ASP A 563 8.29 -29.44 -9.44
N LEU A 564 7.67 -28.58 -8.63
CA LEU A 564 6.32 -28.82 -8.08
C LEU A 564 5.25 -28.95 -9.18
N PHE A 565 5.31 -28.09 -10.21
CA PHE A 565 4.45 -28.23 -11.38
C PHE A 565 4.68 -29.55 -12.12
N ARG A 566 5.94 -29.94 -12.34
CA ARG A 566 6.29 -31.20 -13.00
C ARG A 566 5.84 -32.40 -12.17
N LEU A 567 6.01 -32.37 -10.85
CA LEU A 567 5.51 -33.40 -9.94
C LEU A 567 4.00 -33.63 -10.09
N VAL A 568 3.21 -32.57 -10.24
CA VAL A 568 1.78 -32.67 -10.50
C VAL A 568 1.50 -33.19 -11.91
N MET A 569 2.19 -32.68 -12.93
CA MET A 569 2.05 -33.13 -14.33
C MET A 569 2.39 -34.62 -14.52
N ASP A 570 3.37 -35.14 -13.79
CA ASP A 570 3.78 -36.55 -13.83
C ASP A 570 2.67 -37.52 -13.38
N ARG A 571 1.64 -36.99 -12.68
CA ARG A 571 0.43 -37.75 -12.30
C ARG A 571 -0.68 -37.70 -13.34
N LYS A 572 -0.42 -37.15 -14.52
CA LYS A 572 -1.35 -37.04 -15.67
C LYS A 572 -2.73 -36.44 -15.26
N PRO A 573 -2.75 -35.26 -14.62
CA PRO A 573 -3.98 -34.56 -14.29
C PRO A 573 -4.78 -34.20 -15.54
N ASP A 574 -6.07 -33.90 -15.35
CA ASP A 574 -6.90 -33.31 -16.41
C ASP A 574 -6.41 -31.90 -16.76
N LEU A 575 -5.83 -31.78 -17.96
CA LEU A 575 -5.29 -30.53 -18.50
C LEU A 575 -6.37 -29.50 -18.87
N ASN A 576 -7.62 -29.94 -18.95
CA ASN A 576 -8.74 -29.13 -19.42
C ASN A 576 -9.84 -28.99 -18.36
N ALA A 577 -9.56 -29.37 -17.11
CA ALA A 577 -10.45 -29.09 -15.97
C ALA A 577 -10.81 -27.60 -15.96
N ARG A 578 -12.06 -27.29 -15.62
CA ARG A 578 -12.59 -25.92 -15.68
C ARG A 578 -12.98 -25.42 -14.29
N THR A 579 -12.52 -24.22 -13.96
CA THR A 579 -13.01 -23.48 -12.78
C THR A 579 -14.46 -23.00 -13.00
N ARG A 580 -15.08 -22.44 -11.95
CA ARG A 580 -16.38 -21.76 -12.03
C ARG A 580 -16.43 -20.57 -12.97
N ASP A 581 -15.30 -20.06 -13.43
CA ASP A 581 -15.25 -19.02 -14.46
C ASP A 581 -14.78 -19.58 -15.81
N GLY A 582 -14.69 -20.90 -15.94
CA GLY A 582 -14.26 -21.56 -17.17
C GLY A 582 -12.74 -21.54 -17.41
N TRP A 583 -11.92 -21.15 -16.43
CA TRP A 583 -10.47 -21.19 -16.59
C TRP A 583 -9.97 -22.62 -16.65
N THR A 584 -8.99 -22.86 -17.50
CA THR A 584 -8.19 -24.09 -17.53
C THR A 584 -6.83 -23.86 -16.88
N PRO A 585 -6.05 -24.91 -16.57
CA PRO A 585 -4.66 -24.75 -16.13
C PRO A 585 -3.80 -23.90 -17.07
N LEU A 586 -4.07 -23.91 -18.39
CA LEU A 586 -3.40 -23.04 -19.35
C LEU A 586 -3.72 -21.56 -19.12
N HIS A 587 -4.96 -21.22 -18.78
CA HIS A 587 -5.31 -19.85 -18.37
C HIS A 587 -4.54 -19.43 -17.12
N ALA A 588 -4.47 -20.32 -16.12
CA ALA A 588 -3.71 -20.07 -14.88
C ALA A 588 -2.21 -19.87 -15.15
N ALA A 589 -1.61 -20.64 -16.06
CA ALA A 589 -0.22 -20.51 -16.46
C ALA A 589 0.05 -19.20 -17.22
N VAL A 590 -0.82 -18.83 -18.17
CA VAL A 590 -0.71 -17.58 -18.93
C VAL A 590 -0.86 -16.37 -18.00
N ALA A 591 -1.85 -16.37 -17.12
CA ALA A 591 -2.04 -15.32 -16.13
C ALA A 591 -0.86 -15.18 -15.15
N ASN A 592 -0.12 -16.27 -14.91
CA ASN A 592 1.05 -16.30 -14.03
C ASN A 592 2.33 -15.82 -14.72
N ALA A 593 2.47 -16.00 -16.03
CA ALA A 593 3.71 -15.63 -16.72
C ALA A 593 4.04 -14.13 -16.68
N HIS A 594 3.07 -13.30 -16.31
CA HIS A 594 3.22 -11.84 -16.20
C HIS A 594 3.57 -11.35 -14.77
N SER A 595 3.57 -12.22 -13.74
CA SER A 595 3.75 -11.82 -12.34
C SER A 595 5.19 -11.97 -11.81
N ALA A 596 6.20 -11.56 -12.60
CA ALA A 596 7.65 -11.89 -12.52
C ALA A 596 8.44 -11.60 -11.21
N TRP A 597 7.82 -11.66 -10.04
CA TRP A 597 8.50 -11.77 -8.75
C TRP A 597 8.61 -13.24 -8.33
N ARG A 598 9.83 -13.71 -8.06
CA ARG A 598 10.18 -15.02 -7.45
C ARG A 598 10.18 -16.26 -8.35
N GLN A 599 10.50 -16.14 -9.64
CA GLN A 599 10.87 -17.30 -10.48
C GLN A 599 11.60 -16.87 -11.76
N PRO A 600 12.56 -17.66 -12.28
CA PRO A 600 13.18 -17.44 -13.58
C PRO A 600 12.13 -17.37 -14.71
N GLU A 601 12.30 -16.43 -15.65
CA GLU A 601 11.40 -16.20 -16.79
C GLU A 601 11.10 -17.47 -17.59
N ASN A 602 12.13 -18.27 -17.82
CA ASN A 602 12.03 -19.52 -18.56
C ASN A 602 11.01 -20.46 -17.90
N HIS A 603 10.99 -20.61 -16.58
CA HIS A 603 10.06 -21.53 -15.90
C HIS A 603 8.58 -21.15 -16.02
N ALA A 604 8.27 -19.86 -16.21
CA ALA A 604 6.90 -19.43 -16.45
C ALA A 604 6.46 -19.76 -17.88
N LEU A 605 7.32 -19.47 -18.86
CA LEU A 605 7.06 -19.84 -20.26
C LEU A 605 7.10 -21.36 -20.46
N ASP A 606 7.95 -22.08 -19.74
CA ASP A 606 8.10 -23.53 -19.83
C ASP A 606 6.85 -24.25 -19.32
N ARG A 607 6.16 -23.73 -18.29
CA ARG A 607 4.83 -24.23 -17.89
C ARG A 607 3.81 -24.12 -19.00
N ILE A 608 3.75 -22.98 -19.68
CA ILE A 608 2.85 -22.78 -20.83
C ILE A 608 3.22 -23.75 -21.95
N ARG A 609 4.50 -23.81 -22.32
CA ARG A 609 5.00 -24.74 -23.36
C ARG A 609 4.69 -26.18 -23.03
N ASP A 610 4.87 -26.60 -21.79
CA ASP A 610 4.65 -27.98 -21.36
C ASP A 610 3.18 -28.35 -21.32
N LEU A 611 2.31 -27.45 -20.82
CA LEU A 611 0.86 -27.63 -20.91
C LEU A 611 0.41 -27.78 -22.37
N LEU A 612 0.94 -26.97 -23.28
CA LEU A 612 0.63 -27.05 -24.71
C LEU A 612 1.15 -28.34 -25.34
N ARG A 613 2.42 -28.72 -25.07
CA ARG A 613 3.00 -30.00 -25.54
C ARG A 613 2.25 -31.21 -25.00
N ALA A 614 1.72 -31.12 -23.79
CA ALA A 614 0.92 -32.17 -23.17
C ALA A 614 -0.52 -32.25 -23.72
N GLY A 615 -0.94 -31.30 -24.56
CA GLY A 615 -2.25 -31.31 -25.24
C GLY A 615 -3.34 -30.49 -24.56
N SER A 616 -2.98 -29.45 -23.78
CA SER A 616 -3.96 -28.49 -23.25
C SER A 616 -4.70 -27.79 -24.40
N ASN A 617 -6.00 -27.57 -24.25
CA ASN A 617 -6.79 -26.87 -25.25
C ASN A 617 -6.44 -25.37 -25.26
N LEU A 618 -5.69 -24.95 -26.29
CA LEU A 618 -5.27 -23.57 -26.53
C LEU A 618 -6.45 -22.61 -26.78
N GLU A 619 -7.58 -23.13 -27.25
CA GLU A 619 -8.78 -22.36 -27.60
C GLU A 619 -9.89 -22.49 -26.57
N ALA A 620 -9.61 -23.09 -25.39
CA ALA A 620 -10.58 -23.09 -24.30
C ALA A 620 -10.94 -21.64 -23.95
N THR A 621 -12.22 -21.37 -23.75
CA THR A 621 -12.69 -20.03 -23.36
C THR A 621 -13.10 -20.01 -21.89
N ASP A 622 -12.88 -18.91 -21.20
CA ASP A 622 -13.55 -18.61 -19.92
C ASP A 622 -15.06 -18.32 -20.14
N HIS A 623 -15.80 -18.03 -19.08
CA HIS A 623 -17.24 -17.71 -19.15
C HIS A 623 -17.55 -16.43 -19.96
N ASN A 624 -16.56 -15.57 -20.14
CA ASN A 624 -16.66 -14.38 -20.97
C ASN A 624 -16.26 -14.63 -22.42
N GLY A 625 -16.01 -15.89 -22.82
CA GLY A 625 -15.61 -16.24 -24.18
C GLY A 625 -14.13 -15.97 -24.46
N ARG A 626 -13.32 -15.65 -23.45
CA ARG A 626 -11.92 -15.25 -23.65
C ARG A 626 -11.01 -16.47 -23.63
N THR A 627 -10.14 -16.55 -24.63
CA THR A 627 -9.09 -17.56 -24.72
C THR A 627 -7.84 -17.17 -23.92
N PRO A 628 -6.87 -18.08 -23.69
CA PRO A 628 -5.57 -17.73 -23.11
C PRO A 628 -4.87 -16.59 -23.85
N LEU A 629 -5.03 -16.47 -25.17
CA LEU A 629 -4.45 -15.36 -25.93
C LEU A 629 -5.07 -13.99 -25.59
N HIS A 630 -6.37 -13.94 -25.26
CA HIS A 630 -6.99 -12.72 -24.75
C HIS A 630 -6.36 -12.30 -23.43
N TRP A 631 -6.18 -13.25 -22.51
CA TRP A 631 -5.54 -13.01 -21.21
C TRP A 631 -4.10 -12.50 -21.36
N ALA A 632 -3.32 -13.13 -22.24
CA ALA A 632 -1.95 -12.69 -22.55
C ALA A 632 -1.92 -11.26 -23.12
N ALA A 633 -2.84 -10.95 -24.03
CA ALA A 633 -2.92 -9.63 -24.66
C ALA A 633 -3.39 -8.51 -23.72
N TRP A 634 -4.23 -8.85 -22.74
CA TRP A 634 -4.73 -7.89 -21.75
C TRP A 634 -3.78 -7.65 -20.58
N GLN A 635 -3.04 -8.67 -20.13
CA GLN A 635 -2.12 -8.52 -19.01
C GLN A 635 -0.83 -7.84 -19.43
N GLY A 636 -0.21 -8.32 -20.51
CA GLY A 636 0.88 -7.68 -21.26
C GLY A 636 2.15 -7.21 -20.53
N TYR A 637 2.24 -7.29 -19.21
CA TYR A 637 3.42 -6.86 -18.46
C TYR A 637 4.38 -8.00 -18.20
N SER A 638 5.67 -7.69 -18.22
CA SER A 638 6.67 -8.56 -17.61
C SER A 638 7.65 -7.70 -16.83
N LYS A 639 7.75 -7.91 -15.52
CA LYS A 639 8.75 -7.22 -14.71
C LYS A 639 10.12 -7.85 -14.99
N PHE A 640 10.93 -7.24 -15.86
CA PHE A 640 12.31 -7.70 -16.12
C PHE A 640 13.42 -6.74 -15.70
N THR A 641 13.12 -5.46 -15.41
CA THR A 641 14.05 -4.48 -14.78
C THR A 641 13.22 -3.32 -14.16
N ASP A 642 13.84 -2.35 -13.48
CA ASP A 642 13.22 -1.23 -12.74
C ASP A 642 12.36 -0.23 -13.57
N ALA A 643 11.87 -0.63 -14.74
CA ALA A 643 10.79 0.03 -15.49
C ALA A 643 9.73 -1.00 -15.89
N LEU A 644 8.43 -0.65 -15.72
CA LEU A 644 7.31 -1.46 -16.20
C LEU A 644 7.42 -1.60 -17.74
N ASN A 645 7.94 -2.75 -18.20
CA ASN A 645 8.01 -3.07 -19.62
C ASN A 645 6.89 -4.04 -19.99
N VAL A 646 6.18 -3.68 -21.06
CA VAL A 646 5.23 -4.57 -21.74
C VAL A 646 6.04 -5.58 -22.57
N SER A 647 5.76 -6.86 -22.44
CA SER A 647 6.44 -7.94 -23.18
C SER A 647 5.44 -8.79 -23.95
N ASP A 648 5.81 -9.11 -25.18
CA ASP A 648 5.08 -9.99 -26.07
C ASP A 648 5.48 -11.47 -25.90
N ALA A 649 6.35 -11.84 -24.97
CA ALA A 649 6.89 -13.21 -24.86
C ALA A 649 5.81 -14.30 -24.71
N VAL A 650 4.82 -14.08 -23.84
CA VAL A 650 3.70 -15.03 -23.64
C VAL A 650 2.82 -15.09 -24.88
N VAL A 651 2.52 -13.92 -25.46
CA VAL A 651 1.76 -13.80 -26.71
C VAL A 651 2.47 -14.55 -27.84
N GLN A 652 3.80 -14.44 -27.93
CA GLN A 652 4.60 -15.12 -28.93
C GLN A 652 4.56 -16.65 -28.76
N VAL A 653 4.63 -17.16 -27.52
CA VAL A 653 4.48 -18.61 -27.26
C VAL A 653 3.13 -19.12 -27.75
N LEU A 654 2.04 -18.38 -27.51
CA LEU A 654 0.70 -18.77 -27.96
C LEU A 654 0.53 -18.64 -29.49
N ILE A 655 1.13 -17.61 -30.11
CA ILE A 655 1.19 -17.46 -31.58
C ILE A 655 1.94 -18.64 -32.21
N ASP A 656 3.09 -19.01 -31.66
CA ASP A 656 3.93 -20.11 -32.15
C ASP A 656 3.18 -21.46 -32.03
N ALA A 657 2.35 -21.60 -31.00
CA ALA A 657 1.44 -22.71 -30.81
C ALA A 657 0.18 -22.66 -31.70
N ARG A 658 0.09 -21.69 -32.62
CA ARG A 658 -1.00 -21.49 -33.59
C ARG A 658 -2.35 -21.11 -32.98
N ALA A 659 -2.33 -20.29 -31.92
CA ALA A 659 -3.56 -19.74 -31.34
C ALA A 659 -4.38 -18.95 -32.37
N ASN A 660 -5.71 -19.00 -32.29
CA ASN A 660 -6.59 -18.21 -33.14
C ASN A 660 -6.53 -16.72 -32.75
N LEU A 661 -5.81 -15.93 -33.56
CA LEU A 661 -5.62 -14.49 -33.33
C LEU A 661 -6.91 -13.66 -33.42
N ASN A 662 -7.95 -14.23 -34.04
CA ASN A 662 -9.22 -13.57 -34.33
C ASN A 662 -10.38 -14.19 -33.55
N ALA A 663 -10.11 -15.02 -32.54
CA ALA A 663 -11.13 -15.44 -31.59
C ALA A 663 -11.82 -14.21 -31.00
N VAL A 664 -13.14 -14.26 -30.90
CA VAL A 664 -13.95 -13.18 -30.33
C VAL A 664 -14.57 -13.65 -29.02
N ASP A 665 -14.48 -12.80 -28.00
CA ASP A 665 -15.13 -13.03 -26.72
C ASP A 665 -16.63 -12.70 -26.78
N ASN A 666 -17.33 -12.82 -25.64
CA ASN A 666 -18.78 -12.54 -25.55
C ASN A 666 -19.14 -11.08 -25.85
N THR A 667 -18.17 -10.17 -25.91
CA THR A 667 -18.35 -8.76 -26.29
C THR A 667 -17.97 -8.49 -27.75
N GLY A 668 -17.59 -9.52 -28.50
CA GLY A 668 -17.10 -9.39 -29.88
C GLY A 668 -15.66 -8.88 -29.96
N ARG A 669 -14.95 -8.81 -28.84
CA ARG A 669 -13.56 -8.31 -28.78
C ARG A 669 -12.59 -9.44 -29.05
N THR A 670 -11.53 -9.11 -29.80
CA THR A 670 -10.39 -9.99 -30.08
C THR A 670 -9.23 -9.68 -29.14
N PRO A 671 -8.17 -10.52 -29.07
CA PRO A 671 -6.96 -10.18 -28.32
C PRO A 671 -6.34 -8.84 -28.73
N LEU A 672 -6.45 -8.46 -30.01
CA LEU A 672 -5.97 -7.17 -30.50
C LEU A 672 -6.79 -5.98 -29.95
N HIS A 673 -8.10 -6.16 -29.69
CA HIS A 673 -8.89 -5.11 -29.03
C HIS A 673 -8.35 -4.81 -27.64
N TYR A 674 -8.04 -5.85 -26.86
CA TYR A 674 -7.48 -5.71 -25.52
C TYR A 674 -6.11 -5.01 -25.55
N ALA A 675 -5.18 -5.47 -26.38
CA ALA A 675 -3.85 -4.86 -26.49
C ALA A 675 -3.93 -3.39 -26.97
N ALA A 676 -4.84 -3.08 -27.89
CA ALA A 676 -5.03 -1.73 -28.42
C ALA A 676 -5.68 -0.77 -27.40
N GLU A 677 -6.64 -1.25 -26.61
CA GLU A 677 -7.28 -0.45 -25.56
C GLU A 677 -6.32 -0.13 -24.41
N MET A 678 -5.41 -1.07 -24.08
CA MET A 678 -4.41 -0.93 -23.02
C MET A 678 -3.17 -0.15 -23.44
N GLY A 679 -2.93 0.00 -24.75
CA GLY A 679 -1.77 0.70 -25.29
C GLY A 679 -0.48 -0.11 -25.28
N TYR A 680 -0.59 -1.42 -25.45
CA TYR A 680 0.54 -2.34 -25.39
C TYR A 680 1.21 -2.50 -26.75
N ASP A 681 1.97 -1.47 -27.15
CA ASP A 681 2.60 -1.40 -28.47
C ASP A 681 3.37 -2.66 -28.88
N PRO A 682 4.18 -3.31 -28.00
CA PRO A 682 4.86 -4.56 -28.34
C PRO A 682 3.90 -5.71 -28.70
N ILE A 683 2.82 -5.86 -27.95
CA ILE A 683 1.83 -6.92 -28.16
C ILE A 683 0.97 -6.63 -29.39
N VAL A 684 0.56 -5.38 -29.57
CA VAL A 684 -0.12 -4.93 -30.78
C VAL A 684 0.73 -5.22 -32.01
N ALA A 685 2.01 -4.86 -31.97
CA ALA A 685 2.94 -5.14 -33.07
C ALA A 685 3.11 -6.65 -33.31
N ALA A 686 3.21 -7.47 -32.26
CA ALA A 686 3.30 -8.93 -32.39
C ALA A 686 2.05 -9.54 -33.05
N LEU A 687 0.86 -9.18 -32.56
CA LEU A 687 -0.42 -9.67 -33.11
C LEU A 687 -0.61 -9.21 -34.57
N VAL A 688 -0.30 -7.96 -34.91
CA VAL A 688 -0.41 -7.45 -36.27
C VAL A 688 0.57 -8.15 -37.21
N ARG A 689 1.83 -8.35 -36.80
CA ARG A 689 2.82 -9.11 -37.59
C ARG A 689 2.39 -10.56 -37.81
N ALA A 690 1.71 -11.16 -36.85
CA ALA A 690 1.18 -12.51 -36.95
C ALA A 690 -0.11 -12.61 -37.78
N GLY A 691 -0.68 -11.48 -38.23
CA GLY A 691 -1.85 -11.44 -39.10
C GLY A 691 -3.20 -11.30 -38.39
N ALA A 692 -3.23 -10.78 -37.17
CA ALA A 692 -4.49 -10.46 -36.48
C ALA A 692 -5.29 -9.40 -37.26
N SER A 693 -6.61 -9.60 -37.38
CA SER A 693 -7.50 -8.70 -38.10
C SER A 693 -7.72 -7.40 -37.32
N GLN A 694 -7.50 -6.28 -38.00
CA GLN A 694 -7.71 -4.94 -37.45
C GLN A 694 -9.12 -4.39 -37.73
N THR A 695 -9.94 -5.12 -38.48
CA THR A 695 -11.25 -4.66 -38.98
C THR A 695 -12.43 -5.27 -38.26
N ILE A 696 -12.21 -6.30 -37.41
CA ILE A 696 -13.26 -6.88 -36.57
C ILE A 696 -13.79 -5.79 -35.64
N ARG A 697 -15.11 -5.74 -35.50
CA ARG A 697 -15.82 -4.80 -34.64
C ARG A 697 -16.37 -5.54 -33.42
N ASP A 698 -16.19 -4.95 -32.26
CA ASP A 698 -16.88 -5.39 -31.05
C ASP A 698 -18.39 -5.08 -31.10
N LYS A 699 -19.14 -5.50 -30.08
CA LYS A 699 -20.59 -5.26 -29.99
C LYS A 699 -20.96 -3.78 -29.88
N ALA A 700 -20.02 -2.89 -29.54
CA ALA A 700 -20.20 -1.44 -29.59
C ALA A 700 -19.87 -0.84 -30.98
N GLY A 701 -19.59 -1.70 -31.96
CA GLY A 701 -19.24 -1.33 -33.33
C GLY A 701 -17.83 -0.76 -33.46
N LYS A 702 -16.96 -0.90 -32.46
CA LYS A 702 -15.60 -0.34 -32.45
C LYS A 702 -14.57 -1.35 -32.92
N THR A 703 -13.63 -0.92 -33.76
CA THR A 703 -12.42 -1.70 -34.09
C THR A 703 -11.30 -1.46 -33.06
N PRO A 704 -10.24 -2.29 -33.00
CA PRO A 704 -9.10 -2.04 -32.11
C PRO A 704 -8.49 -0.64 -32.29
N GLY A 705 -8.35 -0.19 -33.55
CA GLY A 705 -7.84 1.15 -33.86
C GLY A 705 -8.75 2.28 -33.38
N GLN A 706 -10.07 2.08 -33.40
CA GLN A 706 -11.02 3.08 -32.89
C GLN A 706 -10.96 3.18 -31.35
N LEU A 707 -10.71 2.07 -30.65
CA LEU A 707 -10.47 2.10 -29.19
C LEU A 707 -9.16 2.82 -28.85
N ALA A 708 -8.07 2.53 -29.56
CA ALA A 708 -6.79 3.21 -29.37
C ALA A 708 -6.90 4.73 -29.63
N GLN A 709 -7.64 5.14 -30.66
CA GLN A 709 -7.90 6.55 -30.96
C GLN A 709 -8.75 7.24 -29.89
N ALA A 710 -9.83 6.59 -29.43
CA ALA A 710 -10.67 7.13 -28.36
C ALA A 710 -9.88 7.36 -27.06
N ASN A 711 -8.89 6.49 -26.78
CA ASN A 711 -7.99 6.59 -25.64
C ASN A 711 -6.73 7.46 -25.90
N GLN A 712 -6.62 8.09 -27.07
CA GLN A 712 -5.49 8.96 -27.46
C GLN A 712 -4.12 8.27 -27.42
N LEU A 713 -4.05 6.98 -27.75
CA LEU A 713 -2.84 6.15 -27.69
C LEU A 713 -2.04 6.20 -28.99
N THR A 714 -1.28 7.26 -29.20
CA THR A 714 -0.58 7.55 -30.47
C THR A 714 0.45 6.49 -30.87
N GLY A 715 1.25 5.97 -29.91
CA GLY A 715 2.21 4.88 -30.15
C GLY A 715 1.51 3.60 -30.62
N THR A 716 0.36 3.30 -30.04
CA THR A 716 -0.44 2.12 -30.37
C THR A 716 -1.12 2.23 -31.72
N VAL A 717 -1.60 3.42 -32.08
CA VAL A 717 -2.10 3.70 -33.43
C VAL A 717 -0.98 3.50 -34.47
N ALA A 718 0.25 3.94 -34.18
CA ALA A 718 1.40 3.69 -35.05
C ALA A 718 1.77 2.20 -35.14
N ALA A 719 1.71 1.47 -34.02
CA ALA A 719 1.95 0.03 -33.99
C ALA A 719 0.91 -0.76 -34.81
N LEU A 720 -0.36 -0.36 -34.75
CA LEU A 720 -1.43 -0.94 -35.58
C LEU A 720 -1.17 -0.73 -37.08
N GLN A 721 -0.73 0.47 -37.47
CA GLN A 721 -0.45 0.80 -38.88
C GLN A 721 0.80 0.10 -39.44
N THR A 722 1.84 0.00 -38.62
CA THR A 722 3.17 -0.41 -39.10
C THR A 722 3.55 -1.84 -38.74
N GLY A 723 2.87 -2.47 -37.78
CA GLY A 723 3.27 -3.74 -37.18
C GLY A 723 4.62 -3.66 -36.45
N LYS A 724 5.11 -2.46 -36.15
CA LYS A 724 6.40 -2.22 -35.48
C LYS A 724 6.20 -1.38 -34.24
N THR A 725 6.93 -1.71 -33.19
CA THR A 725 7.09 -0.81 -32.04
C THR A 725 7.95 0.38 -32.44
N VAL A 726 7.51 1.60 -32.14
CA VAL A 726 8.35 2.78 -32.26
C VAL A 726 9.34 2.76 -31.09
N SER A 727 10.58 2.31 -31.33
CA SER A 727 11.58 2.13 -30.27
C SER A 727 12.36 3.41 -29.98
N SER A 728 12.25 3.96 -28.76
CA SER A 728 13.38 4.62 -28.09
C SER A 728 14.20 3.54 -27.36
N LYS A 729 15.30 3.05 -27.95
CA LYS A 729 16.04 1.87 -27.47
C LYS A 729 16.74 2.09 -26.11
N PRO A 730 16.68 1.13 -25.17
CA PRO A 730 17.75 0.89 -24.20
C PRO A 730 18.82 -0.03 -24.83
N GLN A 731 20.08 0.37 -24.74
CA GLN A 731 21.24 -0.33 -25.31
C GLN A 731 21.71 -1.44 -24.35
N LYS A 732 21.90 -2.68 -24.83
CA LYS A 732 22.50 -3.80 -24.07
C LYS A 732 24.03 -3.69 -24.09
N THR A 733 24.69 -3.92 -22.95
CA THR A 733 26.15 -4.12 -22.84
C THR A 733 26.52 -5.62 -22.92
N PRO A 734 27.63 -6.01 -23.60
CA PRO A 734 28.14 -7.38 -23.63
C PRO A 734 29.41 -7.62 -22.76
N SER A 735 29.49 -8.86 -22.21
CA SER A 735 30.65 -9.75 -21.87
C SER A 735 31.90 -9.26 -21.10
N GLU A 736 32.29 -10.05 -20.10
CA GLU A 736 33.43 -9.89 -19.18
C GLU A 736 34.83 -10.00 -19.85
N THR A 737 35.50 -8.86 -20.01
CA THR A 737 36.96 -8.75 -20.21
C THR A 737 37.64 -8.28 -18.91
N GLY A 738 38.98 -8.25 -18.83
CA GLY A 738 39.73 -7.84 -17.63
C GLY A 738 39.34 -6.46 -17.06
N THR A 739 38.78 -5.59 -17.89
CA THR A 739 38.16 -4.30 -17.53
C THR A 739 36.87 -4.44 -16.71
N GLY A 740 36.10 -5.52 -16.91
CA GLY A 740 34.86 -5.81 -16.18
C GLY A 740 35.09 -6.25 -14.73
N LYS A 741 36.23 -6.89 -14.43
CA LYS A 741 36.60 -7.20 -13.03
C LYS A 741 36.91 -5.92 -12.25
N LEU A 742 37.73 -5.04 -12.83
CA LEU A 742 38.05 -3.74 -12.24
C LEU A 742 36.81 -2.84 -12.13
N GLY A 743 35.92 -2.87 -13.12
CA GLY A 743 34.62 -2.18 -13.05
C GLY A 743 33.73 -2.69 -11.91
N LYS A 744 33.69 -4.00 -11.66
CA LYS A 744 32.96 -4.57 -10.51
C LYS A 744 33.54 -4.13 -9.17
N GLU A 745 34.86 -4.17 -9.05
CA GLU A 745 35.57 -3.70 -7.86
C GLU A 745 35.35 -2.19 -7.65
N LEU A 746 35.27 -1.40 -8.73
CA LEU A 746 34.98 0.03 -8.71
C LEU A 746 33.56 0.29 -8.19
N VAL A 747 32.57 -0.49 -8.64
CA VAL A 747 31.19 -0.40 -8.14
C VAL A 747 31.12 -0.70 -6.65
N GLN A 748 31.80 -1.75 -6.19
CA GLN A 748 31.82 -2.13 -4.77
C GLN A 748 32.55 -1.10 -3.89
N ALA A 749 33.66 -0.54 -4.36
CA ALA A 749 34.40 0.52 -3.67
C ALA A 749 33.56 1.80 -3.54
N ALA A 750 32.85 2.15 -4.61
CA ALA A 750 31.97 3.31 -4.66
C ALA A 750 30.72 3.14 -3.78
N TRP A 751 30.15 1.93 -3.73
CA TRP A 751 29.03 1.58 -2.85
C TRP A 751 29.39 1.70 -1.36
N LYS A 752 30.58 1.24 -0.98
CA LYS A 752 31.09 1.27 0.41
C LYS A 752 31.68 2.63 0.84
N GLY A 753 31.70 3.62 -0.05
CA GLY A 753 32.24 4.94 0.25
C GLY A 753 33.76 5.01 0.34
N ASN A 754 34.49 4.05 -0.23
CA ASN A 754 35.95 3.98 -0.14
C ASN A 754 36.61 4.83 -1.24
N LEU A 755 36.68 6.15 -1.01
CA LEU A 755 37.19 7.13 -1.98
C LEU A 755 38.60 6.81 -2.48
N LYS A 756 39.50 6.36 -1.59
CA LYS A 756 40.88 6.03 -1.94
C LYS A 756 40.94 4.86 -2.94
N LEU A 757 40.18 3.80 -2.67
CA LEU A 757 40.12 2.64 -3.55
C LEU A 757 39.45 2.97 -4.89
N VAL A 758 38.44 3.85 -4.90
CA VAL A 758 37.86 4.35 -6.16
C VAL A 758 38.93 5.07 -6.99
N SER A 759 39.72 5.98 -6.41
CA SER A 759 40.81 6.65 -7.13
C SER A 759 41.85 5.67 -7.68
N GLU A 760 42.24 4.66 -6.90
CA GLU A 760 43.22 3.64 -7.30
C GLU A 760 42.71 2.75 -8.45
N LEU A 761 41.41 2.41 -8.44
CA LEU A 761 40.78 1.61 -9.48
C LEU A 761 40.60 2.42 -10.77
N LEU A 762 40.28 3.72 -10.68
CA LEU A 762 40.25 4.62 -11.83
C LEU A 762 41.63 4.76 -12.49
N ALA A 763 42.70 4.88 -11.69
CA ALA A 763 44.07 4.91 -12.20
C ALA A 763 44.48 3.62 -12.93
N GLN A 764 43.84 2.50 -12.62
CA GLN A 764 44.01 1.21 -13.31
C GLN A 764 43.08 1.03 -14.53
N GLN A 765 42.43 2.12 -14.98
CA GLN A 765 41.47 2.11 -16.09
C GLN A 765 40.28 1.17 -15.84
N ALA A 766 39.80 1.11 -14.59
CA ALA A 766 38.53 0.46 -14.28
C ALA A 766 37.41 1.09 -15.12
N ASP A 767 36.58 0.26 -15.75
CA ASP A 767 35.48 0.72 -16.58
C ASP A 767 34.43 1.44 -15.71
N VAL A 768 34.39 2.77 -15.79
CA VAL A 768 33.45 3.62 -15.06
C VAL A 768 31.99 3.43 -15.52
N PHE A 769 31.80 2.82 -16.69
CA PHE A 769 30.50 2.48 -17.25
C PHE A 769 30.10 1.03 -17.00
N TYR A 770 30.97 0.24 -16.35
CA TYR A 770 30.63 -1.11 -15.90
C TYR A 770 29.42 -1.06 -14.97
N ARG A 771 28.49 -1.99 -15.19
CA ARG A 771 27.27 -2.14 -14.41
C ARG A 771 27.36 -3.44 -13.63
N ASP A 772 27.05 -3.38 -12.33
CA ASP A 772 26.94 -4.59 -11.51
C ASP A 772 25.72 -5.44 -11.92
N SER A 773 25.50 -6.56 -11.23
CA SER A 773 24.40 -7.49 -11.50
C SER A 773 23.01 -6.86 -11.38
N ASP A 774 22.90 -5.74 -10.68
CA ASP A 774 21.65 -4.99 -10.49
C ASP A 774 21.54 -3.85 -11.53
N GLY A 775 22.52 -3.71 -12.43
CA GLY A 775 22.52 -2.73 -13.50
C GLY A 775 23.10 -1.36 -13.11
N PHE A 776 23.63 -1.20 -11.89
CA PHE A 776 24.12 0.09 -11.40
C PHE A 776 25.63 0.24 -11.63
N ARG A 777 26.06 1.45 -12.03
CA ARG A 777 27.48 1.79 -12.15
C ARG A 777 28.02 2.25 -10.81
N ALA A 778 29.34 2.41 -10.73
CA ALA A 778 30.01 2.90 -9.53
C ALA A 778 29.46 4.26 -9.09
N ILE A 779 29.19 5.15 -10.05
CA ILE A 779 28.64 6.47 -9.76
C ILE A 779 27.20 6.40 -9.23
N ASP A 780 26.43 5.41 -9.67
CA ASP A 780 25.04 5.23 -9.25
C ASP A 780 25.01 4.69 -7.81
N ARG A 781 25.87 3.71 -7.48
CA ARG A 781 26.02 3.22 -6.08
C ARG A 781 26.61 4.25 -5.13
N ALA A 782 27.52 5.10 -5.59
CA ALA A 782 28.01 6.24 -4.81
C ALA A 782 26.92 7.28 -4.55
N ARG A 783 25.95 7.45 -5.47
CA ARG A 783 24.81 8.34 -5.31
C ARG A 783 23.78 7.79 -4.34
N ASP A 784 23.44 6.51 -4.46
CA ASP A 784 22.44 5.85 -3.60
C ASP A 784 22.82 5.89 -2.12
N ASN A 785 24.14 5.83 -1.82
CA ASN A 785 24.65 5.89 -0.46
C ASN A 785 25.25 7.26 -0.07
N GLY A 786 25.09 8.31 -0.90
CA GLY A 786 25.44 9.69 -0.54
C GLY A 786 26.94 10.05 -0.55
N HIS A 787 27.81 9.27 -1.20
CA HIS A 787 29.27 9.47 -1.22
C HIS A 787 29.72 10.54 -2.23
N ARG A 788 29.45 11.82 -1.94
CA ARG A 788 29.62 12.94 -2.87
C ARG A 788 31.01 13.09 -3.50
N ALA A 789 32.09 12.90 -2.74
CA ALA A 789 33.45 13.02 -3.28
C ALA A 789 33.77 11.94 -4.34
N ILE A 790 33.20 10.73 -4.16
CA ILE A 790 33.31 9.64 -5.12
C ILE A 790 32.49 9.93 -6.37
N VAL A 791 31.30 10.52 -6.22
CA VAL A 791 30.47 10.95 -7.36
C VAL A 791 31.21 11.96 -8.23
N THR A 792 31.81 13.00 -7.64
CA THR A 792 32.59 13.99 -8.40
C THR A 792 33.74 13.35 -9.15
N LEU A 793 34.52 12.51 -8.47
CA LEU A 793 35.66 11.81 -9.05
C LEU A 793 35.25 10.90 -10.23
N LEU A 794 34.15 10.17 -10.09
CA LEU A 794 33.63 9.32 -11.16
C LEU A 794 33.06 10.13 -12.34
N GLN A 795 32.48 11.32 -12.09
CA GLN A 795 32.02 12.22 -13.17
C GLN A 795 33.16 12.81 -13.98
N GLU A 796 34.30 13.08 -13.35
CA GLU A 796 35.51 13.55 -14.04
C GLU A 796 36.07 12.44 -14.93
N ALA A 797 36.21 11.22 -14.39
CA ALA A 797 36.66 10.07 -15.16
C ALA A 797 35.73 9.73 -16.35
N GLU A 798 34.41 9.86 -16.20
CA GLU A 798 33.45 9.66 -17.31
C GLU A 798 33.65 10.64 -18.48
N LYS A 799 34.16 11.86 -18.22
CA LYS A 799 34.40 12.88 -19.27
C LYS A 799 35.66 12.58 -20.06
N GLU A 800 36.68 12.03 -19.42
CA GLU A 800 37.97 11.71 -20.06
C GLU A 800 37.91 10.45 -20.93
N THR A 801 36.84 9.66 -20.83
CA THR A 801 36.65 8.37 -21.54
C THR A 801 35.83 8.50 -22.83
N LYS A 802 35.35 9.71 -23.19
CA LYS A 802 34.64 10.02 -24.45
C LYS A 802 35.56 10.74 -25.42
#